data_AF-A0A972I8D9-F1
#
_entry.id   AF-A0A972I8D9-F1
#
_cell.length_a   1.000
_cell.length_b   1.000
_cell.length_c   1.000
_cell.angle_alpha   90.00
_cell.angle_beta   90.00
_cell.angle_gamma   90.00
#
_symmetry.space_group_name_H-M   'P 1'
#
loop_
_entity.id
_entity.type
_entity.pdbx_description
1 polymer ?
#
loop_
_entity_poly.entity_id
_entity_poly.type
_entity_poly.pdbx_seq_one_letter_code
_entity_poly.pdbx_strand_id
1 'polypeptide(L)'
;MKKAGLIIMLTVGFLLLPTVCLGGTNWQALKTQYFTVFYPSGMEEVARDVLQILEFYRPEVEKLTGNRRYNLSVVIDDTGITPNGLANPYLDYVHLFWYPPKAGMLGTVEDWNALVAIHEYTHILQMTNVGKGPKILCSIFGNILSPNAWVPGWVLEGTTVYSESRLFNYQGRLNDGKFDAYIGARVAENRFPTILEATFFPHEFQLEGIYTYGGLFLNYLAQTYGEEKLTEFFTVQGSSLKSLDANTEEVFGKTFPQLWEEWKAYESERFKDFAIDGERVTANGWNVSNPVVAFGEQGERLLYYIREIQTKAGPDQTYYQTEIVGLNLDTQEEKVVVATTSSFCLPIKVRGSKLYYGVFESKSGYDNALNLGYGYYAELREKDLRSGKDRLVLAGDLRTYELLPDGSILYATALKDSFGSQLYLYHPDAGSKLLYEVPYLIDEMAADGGRIVFTARKNGENNDLYLFTLKTGEFTPLVTTAYGEYGIALAGDRLFFHANYQQVYGIYCYDLLTGEVYKMTTGNYATEPAYDGTRGDLYFVGLHTDGFDLYRREATFSPYELPDALPERWPHRAEKRNEIQFKPGGYGDNLRTLIPKVMLPQIIPYSGGYVAGFYLLGSDAIGHFPEYQLGFLYDSEAGQWWTDSLLALNLFSPIQINLGYRSFLDRPFYLDFDYPLYSRLSPGFSGISVGLACAYGRDFGTELIPYTYFSFRYPGAKILFQLQMPVEDLAYAGLDKRIGYYGGVEANRLLGAGDLSLKVQGIFDPDSQNDVFPRIRGYQEELAAKKGAVFTLEYTHPLLRLRTGSWPLSLYLEDLYASVFVDAALPDEGEYQLAYGVEFYQEMKLNCAWLTLMLNPGVSIGINRDGESYVSFILKGL
;
A
#
# COMPACT_ATOMS: atom_id res chain seq x y z
N MET A 1 -20.75 31.51 -34.54
CA MET A 1 -20.13 32.40 -33.53
C MET A 1 -20.15 31.86 -32.08
N LYS A 2 -20.86 30.76 -31.75
CA LYS A 2 -20.91 30.22 -30.37
C LYS A 2 -19.83 29.16 -30.02
N LYS A 3 -19.31 28.39 -30.99
CA LYS A 3 -18.16 27.44 -30.79
C LYS A 3 -16.90 28.15 -30.29
N ALA A 4 -16.60 29.31 -30.84
CA ALA A 4 -15.46 30.12 -30.42
C ALA A 4 -15.64 30.67 -28.99
N GLY A 5 -16.86 31.03 -28.57
CA GLY A 5 -17.10 31.61 -27.25
C GLY A 5 -16.87 30.64 -26.09
N LEU A 6 -17.31 29.37 -26.21
CA LEU A 6 -17.08 28.34 -25.19
C LEU A 6 -15.62 27.85 -25.18
N ILE A 7 -15.02 27.68 -26.35
CA ILE A 7 -13.58 27.37 -26.47
C ILE A 7 -12.74 28.50 -25.88
N ILE A 8 -13.07 29.76 -26.16
CA ILE A 8 -12.42 30.93 -25.55
C ILE A 8 -12.67 30.95 -24.04
N MET A 9 -13.87 30.63 -23.54
CA MET A 9 -14.12 30.57 -22.09
C MET A 9 -13.34 29.46 -21.39
N LEU A 10 -13.27 28.27 -21.99
CA LEU A 10 -12.46 27.14 -21.49
C LEU A 10 -10.96 27.44 -21.59
N THR A 11 -10.52 28.09 -22.67
CA THR A 11 -9.13 28.51 -22.86
C THR A 11 -8.75 29.65 -21.91
N VAL A 12 -9.65 30.61 -21.67
CA VAL A 12 -9.48 31.70 -20.69
C VAL A 12 -9.54 31.15 -19.26
N GLY A 13 -10.40 30.17 -18.98
CA GLY A 13 -10.39 29.40 -17.72
C GLY A 13 -9.06 28.66 -17.52
N PHE A 14 -8.55 28.00 -18.56
CA PHE A 14 -7.22 27.37 -18.60
C PHE A 14 -6.07 28.36 -18.40
N LEU A 15 -6.18 29.57 -18.96
CA LEU A 15 -5.16 30.63 -18.82
C LEU A 15 -5.24 31.36 -17.46
N LEU A 16 -6.39 31.35 -16.80
CA LEU A 16 -6.62 31.95 -15.48
C LEU A 16 -6.40 30.97 -14.30
N LEU A 17 -6.51 29.66 -14.53
CA LEU A 17 -6.24 28.62 -13.52
C LEU A 17 -4.85 28.77 -12.86
N PRO A 18 -3.75 29.03 -13.59
CA PRO A 18 -2.44 29.28 -12.98
C PRO A 18 -2.41 30.50 -12.05
N THR A 19 -3.19 31.56 -12.34
CA THR A 19 -3.25 32.77 -11.50
C THR A 19 -4.10 32.57 -10.25
N VAL A 20 -5.14 31.72 -10.30
CA VAL A 20 -5.88 31.28 -9.11
C VAL A 20 -5.01 30.37 -8.22
N CYS A 21 -4.22 29.47 -8.82
CA CYS A 21 -3.29 28.60 -8.09
C CYS A 21 -2.16 29.37 -7.42
N LEU A 22 -1.55 30.34 -8.12
CA LEU A 22 -0.45 31.17 -7.59
C LEU A 22 -0.85 32.00 -6.35
N GLY A 23 -2.15 32.27 -6.15
CA GLY A 23 -2.66 33.01 -4.99
C GLY A 23 -3.20 32.14 -3.84
N GLY A 24 -3.32 30.82 -4.02
CA GLY A 24 -4.05 29.93 -3.11
C GLY A 24 -3.27 28.75 -2.53
N THR A 25 -2.03 28.50 -2.97
CA THR A 25 -1.24 27.34 -2.50
C THR A 25 -0.14 27.74 -1.51
N ASN A 26 0.00 27.00 -0.42
CA ASN A 26 1.07 27.19 0.58
C ASN A 26 2.38 26.41 0.26
N TRP A 27 2.48 25.87 -0.96
CA TRP A 27 3.62 25.07 -1.41
C TRP A 27 4.80 25.94 -1.82
N GLN A 28 5.99 25.57 -1.35
CA GLN A 28 7.27 26.21 -1.65
C GLN A 28 8.21 25.21 -2.30
N ALA A 29 9.38 25.69 -2.78
CA ALA A 29 10.39 24.79 -3.35
C ALA A 29 11.82 25.21 -3.03
N LEU A 30 12.70 24.21 -2.90
CA LEU A 30 14.16 24.37 -2.80
C LEU A 30 14.83 23.61 -3.93
N LYS A 31 15.90 24.17 -4.51
CA LYS A 31 16.53 23.59 -5.69
C LYS A 31 18.03 23.53 -5.64
N THR A 32 18.54 22.52 -6.34
CA THR A 32 19.91 22.41 -6.82
C THR A 32 19.91 22.23 -8.34
N GLN A 33 21.05 21.83 -8.92
CA GLN A 33 21.12 21.44 -10.33
C GLN A 33 20.39 20.12 -10.61
N TYR A 34 20.32 19.23 -9.61
CA TYR A 34 19.84 17.86 -9.79
C TYR A 34 18.39 17.67 -9.33
N PHE A 35 17.95 18.43 -8.32
CA PHE A 35 16.65 18.22 -7.68
C PHE A 35 15.88 19.53 -7.47
N THR A 36 14.55 19.42 -7.50
CA THR A 36 13.59 20.44 -7.05
C THR A 36 12.68 19.79 -6.00
N VAL A 37 12.85 20.16 -4.73
CA VAL A 37 12.04 19.64 -3.62
C VAL A 37 10.89 20.61 -3.35
N PHE A 38 9.66 20.15 -3.55
CA PHE A 38 8.42 20.83 -3.19
C PHE A 38 7.97 20.40 -1.79
N TYR A 39 7.54 21.37 -0.97
CA TYR A 39 7.11 21.13 0.40
C TYR A 39 6.04 22.12 0.83
N PRO A 40 5.13 21.74 1.75
CA PRO A 40 4.17 22.65 2.34
C PRO A 40 4.84 23.57 3.36
N SER A 41 4.18 24.69 3.68
CA SER A 41 4.69 25.64 4.67
C SER A 41 4.92 24.97 6.04
N GLY A 42 6.06 25.25 6.67
CA GLY A 42 6.46 24.63 7.94
C GLY A 42 7.40 23.42 7.82
N MET A 43 7.64 22.91 6.60
CA MET A 43 8.54 21.77 6.35
C MET A 43 9.87 22.17 5.68
N GLU A 44 10.29 23.43 5.78
CA GLU A 44 11.51 23.91 5.10
C GLU A 44 12.77 23.17 5.57
N GLU A 45 12.91 22.91 6.87
CA GLU A 45 14.06 22.17 7.41
C GLU A 45 14.10 20.71 6.92
N VAL A 46 12.93 20.04 6.87
CA VAL A 46 12.81 18.69 6.29
C VAL A 46 13.19 18.71 4.80
N ALA A 47 12.72 19.72 4.05
CA ALA A 47 13.06 19.87 2.64
C ALA A 47 14.56 20.13 2.40
N ARG A 48 15.20 20.92 3.26
CA ARG A 48 16.66 21.14 3.25
C ARG A 48 17.40 19.85 3.54
N ASP A 49 16.91 19.05 4.47
CA ASP A 49 17.51 17.78 4.85
C ASP A 49 17.43 16.75 3.72
N VAL A 50 16.24 16.52 3.16
CA VAL A 50 16.01 15.64 2.00
C VAL A 50 16.89 16.04 0.81
N LEU A 51 16.97 17.33 0.50
CA LEU A 51 17.78 17.83 -0.62
C LEU A 51 19.29 17.57 -0.41
N GLN A 52 19.77 17.70 0.82
CA GLN A 52 21.17 17.38 1.16
C GLN A 52 21.45 15.89 1.08
N ILE A 53 20.53 15.04 1.55
CA ILE A 53 20.61 13.57 1.46
C ILE A 53 20.74 13.16 0.00
N LEU A 54 19.81 13.64 -0.84
CA LEU A 54 19.80 13.32 -2.26
C LEU A 54 21.11 13.73 -2.94
N GLU A 55 21.61 14.94 -2.70
CA GLU A 55 22.89 15.38 -3.29
C GLU A 55 24.10 14.58 -2.78
N PHE A 56 24.09 14.20 -1.50
CA PHE A 56 25.19 13.45 -0.89
C PHE A 56 25.28 12.03 -1.46
N TYR A 57 24.17 11.30 -1.51
CA TYR A 57 24.14 9.91 -1.96
C TYR A 57 24.00 9.75 -3.49
N ARG A 58 23.58 10.80 -4.21
CA ARG A 58 23.37 10.76 -5.67
C ARG A 58 24.51 10.10 -6.43
N PRO A 59 25.81 10.42 -6.23
CA PRO A 59 26.89 9.81 -7.01
C PRO A 59 26.93 8.28 -6.91
N GLU A 60 26.60 7.73 -5.73
CA GLU A 60 26.61 6.28 -5.51
C GLU A 60 25.41 5.59 -6.17
N VAL A 61 24.23 6.21 -6.11
CA VAL A 61 23.03 5.70 -6.79
C VAL A 61 23.17 5.80 -8.32
N GLU A 62 23.76 6.89 -8.82
CA GLU A 62 24.10 7.05 -10.24
C GLU A 62 25.10 6.00 -10.72
N LYS A 63 26.10 5.66 -9.88
CA LYS A 63 27.07 4.62 -10.19
C LYS A 63 26.40 3.25 -10.30
N LEU A 64 25.55 2.87 -9.33
CA LEU A 64 24.84 1.58 -9.32
C LEU A 64 23.98 1.42 -10.58
N THR A 65 23.20 2.45 -10.90
CA THR A 65 22.19 2.39 -11.96
C THR A 65 22.75 2.74 -13.34
N GLY A 66 23.95 3.33 -13.42
CA GLY A 66 24.58 3.77 -14.67
C GLY A 66 23.87 4.96 -15.33
N ASN A 67 23.06 5.70 -14.58
CA ASN A 67 22.22 6.76 -15.10
C ASN A 67 22.28 8.04 -14.23
N ARG A 68 21.85 9.17 -14.80
CA ARG A 68 21.81 10.48 -14.12
C ARG A 68 20.60 11.29 -14.58
N ARG A 69 19.98 12.00 -13.63
CA ARG A 69 18.87 12.93 -13.90
C ARG A 69 19.20 14.35 -13.44
N TYR A 70 18.51 15.32 -14.02
CA TYR A 70 18.63 16.74 -13.67
C TYR A 70 17.23 17.31 -13.45
N ASN A 71 17.11 18.22 -12.48
CA ASN A 71 15.84 18.82 -12.07
C ASN A 71 14.73 17.78 -11.75
N LEU A 72 15.08 16.64 -11.15
CA LEU A 72 14.08 15.68 -10.69
C LEU A 72 13.19 16.35 -9.64
N SER A 73 11.87 16.26 -9.84
CA SER A 73 10.90 16.80 -8.89
C SER A 73 10.70 15.82 -7.74
N VAL A 74 10.83 16.31 -6.52
CA VAL A 74 10.61 15.54 -5.28
C VAL A 74 9.58 16.30 -4.45
N VAL A 75 8.57 15.63 -3.92
CA VAL A 75 7.48 16.25 -3.16
C VAL A 75 7.46 15.63 -1.76
N ILE A 76 7.38 16.46 -0.73
CA ILE A 76 7.17 16.00 0.64
C ILE A 76 5.68 16.11 0.94
N ASP A 77 5.03 14.96 1.08
CA ASP A 77 3.60 14.87 1.39
C ASP A 77 3.35 14.61 2.87
N ASP A 78 2.34 15.30 3.40
CA ASP A 78 1.73 14.95 4.68
C ASP A 78 0.56 14.00 4.47
N THR A 79 0.78 12.72 4.75
CA THR A 79 -0.26 11.67 4.68
C THR A 79 -0.70 11.20 6.07
N GLY A 80 -0.40 11.98 7.11
CA GLY A 80 -0.62 11.60 8.51
C GLY A 80 0.41 10.58 8.98
N ILE A 81 -0.01 9.56 9.73
CA ILE A 81 0.92 8.61 10.39
C ILE A 81 1.34 7.41 9.52
N THR A 82 1.33 7.56 8.19
CA THR A 82 1.72 6.50 7.25
C THR A 82 3.10 6.74 6.63
N PRO A 83 4.07 5.85 6.88
CA PRO A 83 5.37 5.89 6.18
C PRO A 83 5.25 5.27 4.79
N ASN A 84 5.64 6.00 3.73
CA ASN A 84 5.78 5.46 2.37
C ASN A 84 6.59 6.39 1.44
N GLY A 85 6.85 5.92 0.22
CA GLY A 85 7.34 6.68 -0.92
C GLY A 85 6.62 6.29 -2.21
N LEU A 86 6.76 7.11 -3.24
CA LEU A 86 6.25 6.83 -4.58
C LEU A 86 7.16 7.46 -5.63
N ALA A 87 7.74 6.65 -6.51
CA ALA A 87 8.44 7.11 -7.71
C ALA A 87 7.60 6.89 -8.96
N ASN A 88 7.48 7.91 -9.81
CA ASN A 88 6.89 7.79 -11.14
C ASN A 88 7.95 8.13 -12.22
N PRO A 89 8.60 7.13 -12.83
CA PRO A 89 9.63 7.36 -13.85
C PRO A 89 9.05 7.83 -15.19
N TYR A 90 7.75 7.64 -15.41
CA TYR A 90 7.05 8.04 -16.65
C TYR A 90 6.69 9.52 -16.63
N LEU A 91 6.24 10.02 -15.47
CA LEU A 91 5.88 11.42 -15.25
C LEU A 91 7.02 12.25 -14.63
N ASP A 92 8.11 11.59 -14.19
CA ASP A 92 9.39 12.17 -13.75
C ASP A 92 9.29 12.96 -12.42
N TYR A 93 8.67 12.32 -11.42
CA TYR A 93 8.54 12.83 -10.05
C TYR A 93 8.76 11.75 -8.99
N VAL A 94 9.02 12.17 -7.75
CA VAL A 94 9.07 11.36 -6.53
C VAL A 94 8.22 12.03 -5.45
N HIS A 95 7.42 11.27 -4.71
CA HIS A 95 6.75 11.71 -3.48
C HIS A 95 7.31 10.95 -2.28
N LEU A 96 7.63 11.66 -1.21
CA LEU A 96 8.14 11.10 0.04
C LEU A 96 7.13 11.45 1.14
N PHE A 97 6.66 10.45 1.88
CA PHE A 97 5.76 10.70 3.02
C PHE A 97 6.61 10.97 4.25
N TRP A 98 6.43 12.15 4.86
CA TRP A 98 7.37 12.63 5.87
C TRP A 98 7.40 11.80 7.17
N TYR A 99 6.30 11.09 7.48
CA TYR A 99 6.14 10.45 8.79
C TYR A 99 7.06 9.21 8.92
N PRO A 100 7.99 9.19 9.89
CA PRO A 100 8.95 8.10 10.00
C PRO A 100 8.31 6.81 10.54
N PRO A 101 8.71 5.63 10.02
CA PRO A 101 8.19 4.35 10.49
C PRO A 101 8.59 4.08 11.95
N LYS A 102 7.86 3.16 12.57
CA LYS A 102 8.26 2.55 13.85
C LYS A 102 9.37 1.54 13.60
N ALA A 103 10.19 1.29 14.62
CA ALA A 103 11.19 0.23 14.61
C ALA A 103 10.61 -1.11 14.10
N GLY A 104 11.33 -1.78 13.20
CA GLY A 104 10.98 -3.09 12.63
C GLY A 104 9.86 -3.10 11.58
N MET A 105 9.19 -1.96 11.33
CA MET A 105 8.10 -1.88 10.33
C MET A 105 8.60 -2.01 8.89
N LEU A 106 9.74 -1.38 8.57
CA LEU A 106 10.36 -1.37 7.22
C LEU A 106 11.86 -1.70 7.33
N GLY A 107 12.20 -2.69 8.17
CA GLY A 107 13.56 -2.99 8.59
C GLY A 107 14.08 -2.01 9.65
N THR A 108 15.40 -1.99 9.86
CA THR A 108 16.06 -1.00 10.73
C THR A 108 16.29 0.32 9.99
N VAL A 109 16.05 1.44 10.68
CA VAL A 109 15.99 2.79 10.09
C VAL A 109 16.68 3.79 11.02
N GLU A 110 17.87 4.23 10.65
CA GLU A 110 18.64 5.29 11.33
C GLU A 110 18.16 6.68 10.89
N ASP A 111 17.91 6.85 9.59
CA ASP A 111 17.40 8.05 8.94
C ASP A 111 16.34 7.67 7.88
N TRP A 112 15.07 7.96 8.20
CA TRP A 112 13.93 7.66 7.32
C TRP A 112 14.03 8.38 5.98
N ASN A 113 14.39 9.67 6.00
CA ASN A 113 14.49 10.48 4.79
C ASN A 113 15.57 9.92 3.87
N ALA A 114 16.68 9.44 4.42
CA ALA A 114 17.73 8.80 3.64
C ALA A 114 17.26 7.49 3.01
N LEU A 115 16.67 6.59 3.81
CA LEU A 115 16.18 5.31 3.33
C LEU A 115 15.17 5.49 2.18
N VAL A 116 14.10 6.26 2.40
CA VAL A 116 13.03 6.43 1.42
C VAL A 116 13.49 7.22 0.18
N ALA A 117 14.27 8.30 0.34
CA ALA A 117 14.71 9.10 -0.81
C ALA A 117 15.68 8.33 -1.72
N ILE A 118 16.58 7.51 -1.14
CA ILE A 118 17.50 6.65 -1.91
C ILE A 118 16.72 5.56 -2.64
N HIS A 119 15.74 4.94 -1.96
CA HIS A 119 14.85 3.94 -2.55
C HIS A 119 14.15 4.48 -3.80
N GLU A 120 13.40 5.58 -3.65
CA GLU A 120 12.62 6.16 -4.74
C GLU A 120 13.50 6.75 -5.85
N TYR A 121 14.65 7.34 -5.50
CA TYR A 121 15.58 7.85 -6.52
C TYR A 121 16.18 6.72 -7.36
N THR A 122 16.43 5.55 -6.75
CA THR A 122 16.92 4.36 -7.46
C THR A 122 15.92 3.89 -8.51
N HIS A 123 14.61 3.89 -8.20
CA HIS A 123 13.54 3.61 -9.17
C HIS A 123 13.62 4.50 -10.39
N ILE A 124 13.71 5.82 -10.19
CA ILE A 124 13.80 6.78 -11.30
C ILE A 124 15.04 6.50 -12.14
N LEU A 125 16.21 6.30 -11.54
CA LEU A 125 17.45 6.12 -12.30
C LEU A 125 17.50 4.79 -13.05
N GLN A 126 17.11 3.68 -12.44
CA GLN A 126 17.16 2.37 -13.08
C GLN A 126 16.18 2.32 -14.27
N MET A 127 14.94 2.76 -14.06
CA MET A 127 13.87 2.65 -15.06
C MET A 127 14.07 3.63 -16.22
N THR A 128 14.84 4.71 -16.02
CA THR A 128 15.15 5.69 -17.08
C THR A 128 16.55 5.54 -17.67
N ASN A 129 17.31 4.49 -17.31
CA ASN A 129 18.55 4.16 -18.00
C ASN A 129 18.21 3.63 -19.39
N VAL A 130 18.44 4.44 -20.43
CA VAL A 130 18.10 4.10 -21.82
C VAL A 130 19.22 4.50 -22.78
N GLY A 131 19.61 3.57 -23.63
CA GLY A 131 20.65 3.76 -24.66
C GLY A 131 20.19 3.35 -26.06
N LYS A 132 21.07 3.56 -27.05
CA LYS A 132 20.94 3.11 -28.45
C LYS A 132 19.54 3.35 -29.06
N GLY A 133 18.95 2.33 -29.69
CA GLY A 133 17.64 2.39 -30.38
C GLY A 133 16.48 2.74 -29.45
N PRO A 134 16.33 2.08 -28.27
CA PRO A 134 15.30 2.44 -27.29
C PRO A 134 15.30 3.91 -26.88
N LYS A 135 16.46 4.58 -26.87
CA LYS A 135 16.55 6.02 -26.56
C LYS A 135 15.75 6.89 -27.55
N ILE A 136 15.68 6.50 -28.82
CA ILE A 136 14.88 7.18 -29.84
C ILE A 136 13.38 6.95 -29.58
N LEU A 137 13.00 5.73 -29.20
CA LEU A 137 11.61 5.43 -28.84
C LEU A 137 11.19 6.24 -27.61
N CYS A 138 12.02 6.28 -26.57
CA CYS A 138 11.72 7.04 -25.35
C CYS A 138 11.69 8.55 -25.58
N SER A 139 12.47 9.09 -26.53
CA SER A 139 12.39 10.54 -26.85
C SER A 139 11.12 10.93 -27.60
N ILE A 140 10.41 9.97 -28.19
CA ILE A 140 9.15 10.19 -28.93
C ILE A 140 7.94 9.87 -28.04
N PHE A 141 7.96 8.71 -27.38
CA PHE A 141 6.82 8.15 -26.66
C PHE A 141 6.91 8.35 -25.13
N GLY A 142 8.04 8.85 -24.63
CA GLY A 142 8.32 8.94 -23.20
C GLY A 142 8.94 7.66 -22.62
N ASN A 143 9.25 7.69 -21.33
CA ASN A 143 9.89 6.55 -20.64
C ASN A 143 8.98 5.33 -20.51
N ILE A 144 7.71 5.41 -20.94
CA ILE A 144 6.81 4.25 -21.00
C ILE A 144 7.33 3.16 -21.94
N LEU A 145 8.23 3.47 -22.88
CA LEU A 145 8.88 2.48 -23.74
C LEU A 145 10.32 2.16 -23.31
N SER A 146 10.72 2.54 -22.08
CA SER A 146 12.04 2.21 -21.56
C SER A 146 12.15 0.71 -21.27
N PRO A 147 13.11 -0.03 -21.86
CA PRO A 147 13.26 -1.46 -21.60
C PRO A 147 13.49 -1.80 -20.12
N ASN A 148 14.12 -0.91 -19.36
CA ASN A 148 14.33 -1.09 -17.92
C ASN A 148 13.08 -0.82 -17.09
N ALA A 149 12.09 -0.10 -17.62
CA ALA A 149 10.78 -0.01 -16.97
C ALA A 149 9.99 -1.32 -17.14
N TRP A 150 10.36 -2.18 -18.10
CA TRP A 150 9.75 -3.47 -18.39
C TRP A 150 10.67 -4.63 -18.03
N VAL A 151 11.15 -4.65 -16.79
CA VAL A 151 11.75 -5.83 -16.14
C VAL A 151 10.81 -6.34 -15.03
N PRO A 152 10.95 -7.59 -14.55
CA PRO A 152 10.12 -8.12 -13.47
C PRO A 152 10.17 -7.26 -12.20
N GLY A 153 9.06 -7.23 -11.45
CA GLY A 153 8.94 -6.43 -10.22
C GLY A 153 10.02 -6.72 -9.17
N TRP A 154 10.46 -7.97 -9.02
CA TRP A 154 11.57 -8.33 -8.13
C TRP A 154 12.92 -7.75 -8.58
N VAL A 155 13.12 -7.45 -9.87
CA VAL A 155 14.33 -6.72 -10.31
C VAL A 155 14.21 -5.25 -9.91
N LEU A 156 13.03 -4.65 -10.11
CA LEU A 156 12.78 -3.24 -9.80
C LEU A 156 12.93 -2.97 -8.30
N GLU A 157 12.14 -3.64 -7.46
CA GLU A 157 12.17 -3.45 -6.01
C GLU A 157 13.40 -4.10 -5.36
N GLY A 158 13.91 -5.20 -5.93
CA GLY A 158 15.13 -5.81 -5.41
C GLY A 158 16.35 -4.91 -5.53
N THR A 159 16.43 -4.12 -6.60
CA THR A 159 17.53 -3.18 -6.80
C THR A 159 17.42 -1.98 -5.86
N THR A 160 16.21 -1.49 -5.56
CA THR A 160 16.02 -0.40 -4.60
C THR A 160 16.32 -0.87 -3.17
N VAL A 161 15.90 -2.08 -2.78
CA VAL A 161 16.25 -2.73 -1.51
C VAL A 161 17.77 -2.95 -1.39
N TYR A 162 18.44 -3.36 -2.47
CA TYR A 162 19.90 -3.46 -2.49
C TYR A 162 20.56 -2.08 -2.33
N SER A 163 20.08 -1.07 -3.06
CA SER A 163 20.60 0.31 -3.04
C SER A 163 20.46 0.98 -1.67
N GLU A 164 19.28 0.88 -1.03
CA GLU A 164 19.04 1.44 0.30
C GLU A 164 19.88 0.74 1.39
N SER A 165 20.19 -0.54 1.22
CA SER A 165 20.90 -1.32 2.25
C SER A 165 22.43 -1.23 2.11
N ARG A 166 22.97 -1.24 0.89
CA ARG A 166 24.44 -1.29 0.67
C ARG A 166 25.20 -0.06 1.20
N LEU A 167 24.49 1.06 1.40
CA LEU A 167 25.07 2.34 1.80
C LEU A 167 25.19 2.49 3.32
N PHE A 168 24.69 1.52 4.09
CA PHE A 168 24.65 1.56 5.54
C PHE A 168 25.02 0.18 6.11
N ASN A 169 25.48 0.16 7.36
CA ASN A 169 25.76 -1.10 8.07
C ASN A 169 24.56 -1.59 8.88
N TYR A 170 23.71 -0.68 9.35
CA TYR A 170 22.62 -0.97 10.29
C TYR A 170 21.26 -0.42 9.87
N GLN A 171 21.15 0.05 8.63
CA GLN A 171 19.91 0.54 8.04
C GLN A 171 19.63 -0.21 6.74
N GLY A 172 18.34 -0.42 6.43
CA GLY A 172 17.90 -1.06 5.19
C GLY A 172 17.51 -2.53 5.40
N ARG A 173 16.57 -3.00 4.57
CA ARG A 173 15.92 -4.31 4.77
C ARG A 173 16.86 -5.51 4.64
N LEU A 174 18.01 -5.38 3.95
CA LEU A 174 19.01 -6.46 3.88
C LEU A 174 19.95 -6.49 5.09
N ASN A 175 19.93 -5.45 5.92
CA ASN A 175 20.80 -5.34 7.08
C ASN A 175 20.09 -5.71 8.38
N ASP A 176 18.79 -6.04 8.34
CA ASP A 176 18.00 -6.33 9.54
C ASP A 176 17.93 -7.82 9.90
N GLY A 177 18.03 -8.73 8.90
CA GLY A 177 17.97 -10.19 9.09
C GLY A 177 16.58 -10.83 8.96
N LYS A 178 15.51 -10.05 8.76
CA LYS A 178 14.14 -10.58 8.64
C LYS A 178 13.94 -11.33 7.32
N PHE A 179 14.50 -10.80 6.24
CA PHE A 179 14.45 -11.42 4.92
C PHE A 179 15.22 -12.75 4.90
N ASP A 180 16.41 -12.76 5.50
CA ASP A 180 17.23 -13.96 5.69
C ASP A 180 16.47 -15.04 6.48
N ALA A 181 15.85 -14.67 7.60
CA ALA A 181 15.07 -15.60 8.39
C ALA A 181 13.91 -16.22 7.62
N TYR A 182 13.23 -15.45 6.77
CA TYR A 182 12.14 -15.97 5.95
C TYR A 182 12.63 -16.97 4.91
N ILE A 183 13.72 -16.66 4.19
CA ILE A 183 14.34 -17.64 3.28
C ILE A 183 14.80 -18.88 4.02
N GLY A 184 15.38 -18.73 5.21
CA GLY A 184 15.75 -19.86 6.06
C GLY A 184 14.57 -20.76 6.43
N ALA A 185 13.42 -20.17 6.80
CA ALA A 185 12.19 -20.92 7.06
C ALA A 185 11.68 -21.67 5.80
N ARG A 186 11.74 -21.03 4.62
CA ARG A 186 11.39 -21.69 3.34
C ARG A 186 12.34 -22.84 3.00
N VAL A 187 13.64 -22.69 3.26
CA VAL A 187 14.66 -23.75 3.05
C VAL A 187 14.40 -24.94 3.96
N ALA A 188 14.17 -24.71 5.26
CA ALA A 188 13.93 -25.76 6.26
C ALA A 188 12.77 -26.70 5.88
N GLU A 189 11.79 -26.19 5.13
CA GLU A 189 10.62 -26.96 4.66
C GLU A 189 10.69 -27.40 3.19
N ASN A 190 11.84 -27.23 2.52
CA ASN A 190 12.02 -27.51 1.08
C ASN A 190 11.02 -26.76 0.18
N ARG A 191 10.66 -25.53 0.57
CA ARG A 191 9.72 -24.64 -0.14
C ARG A 191 10.38 -23.35 -0.63
N PHE A 192 11.66 -23.40 -1.02
CA PHE A 192 12.36 -22.23 -1.55
C PHE A 192 11.57 -21.55 -2.69
N PRO A 193 11.43 -20.21 -2.70
CA PRO A 193 10.63 -19.51 -3.69
C PRO A 193 11.15 -19.70 -5.11
N THR A 194 10.26 -20.05 -6.02
CA THR A 194 10.53 -20.12 -7.45
C THR A 194 10.52 -18.72 -8.08
N ILE A 195 11.22 -18.57 -9.21
CA ILE A 195 11.17 -17.34 -9.99
C ILE A 195 9.74 -16.97 -10.46
N LEU A 196 8.87 -17.97 -10.63
CA LEU A 196 7.47 -17.75 -10.97
C LEU A 196 6.68 -17.18 -9.79
N GLU A 197 6.86 -17.70 -8.58
CA GLU A 197 6.25 -17.14 -7.38
C GLU A 197 6.66 -15.67 -7.17
N ALA A 198 7.95 -15.37 -7.37
CA ALA A 198 8.47 -14.00 -7.29
C ALA A 198 7.94 -13.06 -8.40
N THR A 199 7.53 -13.60 -9.54
CA THR A 199 7.05 -12.80 -10.69
C THR A 199 5.53 -12.61 -10.66
N PHE A 200 4.77 -13.62 -10.24
CA PHE A 200 3.31 -13.66 -10.35
C PHE A 200 2.56 -13.47 -9.04
N PHE A 201 3.24 -13.46 -7.89
CA PHE A 201 2.65 -13.23 -6.58
C PHE A 201 1.40 -14.07 -6.31
N PRO A 202 1.52 -15.40 -6.30
CA PRO A 202 0.40 -16.25 -5.91
C PRO A 202 -0.07 -15.91 -4.49
N HIS A 203 -1.35 -16.18 -4.22
CA HIS A 203 -1.93 -15.96 -2.90
C HIS A 203 -1.44 -16.99 -1.87
N GLU A 204 -0.26 -16.71 -1.34
CA GLU A 204 0.39 -17.37 -0.21
C GLU A 204 1.16 -16.32 0.59
N PHE A 205 1.58 -16.69 1.80
CA PHE A 205 2.47 -15.83 2.57
C PHE A 205 3.82 -15.73 1.87
N GLN A 206 4.32 -14.51 1.69
CA GLN A 206 5.59 -14.22 1.02
C GLN A 206 6.45 -13.19 1.77
N LEU A 207 6.16 -12.94 3.04
CA LEU A 207 6.69 -11.81 3.83
C LEU A 207 6.45 -10.44 3.14
N GLU A 208 7.43 -9.92 2.40
CA GLU A 208 7.32 -8.68 1.59
C GLU A 208 7.43 -8.99 0.08
N GLY A 209 7.34 -10.26 -0.34
CA GLY A 209 7.24 -10.68 -1.73
C GLY A 209 8.46 -10.27 -2.57
N ILE A 210 8.24 -9.42 -3.59
CA ILE A 210 9.30 -8.97 -4.51
C ILE A 210 10.45 -8.25 -3.82
N TYR A 211 10.19 -7.56 -2.70
CA TYR A 211 11.24 -6.90 -1.93
C TYR A 211 12.17 -7.94 -1.30
N THR A 212 11.60 -8.99 -0.69
CA THR A 212 12.35 -10.06 -0.03
C THR A 212 13.15 -10.89 -1.04
N TYR A 213 12.48 -11.41 -2.07
CA TYR A 213 13.11 -12.28 -3.05
C TYR A 213 14.08 -11.50 -3.95
N GLY A 214 13.64 -10.35 -4.44
CA GLY A 214 14.46 -9.47 -5.27
C GLY A 214 15.67 -8.95 -4.53
N GLY A 215 15.49 -8.40 -3.32
CA GLY A 215 16.58 -7.80 -2.55
C GLY A 215 17.70 -8.79 -2.25
N LEU A 216 17.36 -9.98 -1.75
CA LEU A 216 18.34 -11.03 -1.45
C LEU A 216 19.00 -11.57 -2.73
N PHE A 217 18.23 -11.77 -3.80
CA PHE A 217 18.78 -12.26 -5.07
C PHE A 217 19.74 -11.24 -5.72
N LEU A 218 19.39 -9.95 -5.74
CA LEU A 218 20.26 -8.89 -6.27
C LEU A 218 21.52 -8.72 -5.41
N ASN A 219 21.39 -8.86 -4.09
CA ASN A 219 22.54 -8.91 -3.17
C ASN A 219 23.45 -10.11 -3.47
N TYR A 220 22.90 -11.30 -3.67
CA TYR A 220 23.66 -12.50 -4.08
C TYR A 220 24.41 -12.28 -5.39
N LEU A 221 23.75 -11.67 -6.40
CA LEU A 221 24.39 -11.36 -7.67
C LEU A 221 25.53 -10.36 -7.50
N ALA A 222 25.34 -9.28 -6.74
CA ALA A 222 26.38 -8.28 -6.47
C ALA A 222 27.59 -8.91 -5.77
N GLN A 223 27.37 -9.77 -4.77
CA GLN A 223 28.44 -10.44 -4.02
C GLN A 223 29.18 -11.49 -4.85
N THR A 224 28.48 -12.21 -5.73
CA THR A 224 29.04 -13.34 -6.49
C THR A 224 29.68 -12.90 -7.82
N TYR A 225 29.07 -11.94 -8.51
CA TYR A 225 29.46 -11.50 -9.84
C TYR A 225 30.08 -10.10 -9.88
N GLY A 226 29.99 -9.35 -8.78
CA GLY A 226 30.45 -7.96 -8.68
C GLY A 226 29.32 -6.97 -8.94
N GLU A 227 29.35 -5.85 -8.21
CA GLU A 227 28.34 -4.80 -8.31
C GLU A 227 28.28 -4.16 -9.70
N GLU A 228 29.44 -4.06 -10.39
CA GLU A 228 29.52 -3.50 -11.74
C GLU A 228 28.66 -4.27 -12.74
N LYS A 229 28.39 -5.56 -12.50
CA LYS A 229 27.50 -6.37 -13.33
C LYS A 229 26.04 -5.96 -13.23
N LEU A 230 25.59 -5.45 -12.08
CA LEU A 230 24.25 -4.88 -11.97
C LEU A 230 24.12 -3.62 -12.85
N THR A 231 25.13 -2.74 -12.80
CA THR A 231 25.19 -1.54 -13.66
C THR A 231 25.25 -1.88 -15.15
N GLU A 232 26.06 -2.88 -15.50
CA GLU A 232 26.16 -3.40 -16.86
C GLU A 232 24.82 -3.96 -17.35
N PHE A 233 24.10 -4.70 -16.51
CA PHE A 233 22.77 -5.23 -16.81
C PHE A 233 21.78 -4.12 -17.20
N PHE A 234 21.63 -3.07 -16.40
CA PHE A 234 20.73 -1.97 -16.75
C PHE A 234 21.15 -1.27 -18.04
N THR A 235 22.45 -1.13 -18.28
CA THR A 235 22.96 -0.51 -19.51
C THR A 235 22.67 -1.37 -20.75
N VAL A 236 22.85 -2.69 -20.66
CA VAL A 236 22.57 -3.64 -21.74
C VAL A 236 21.07 -3.75 -21.99
N GLN A 237 20.27 -3.99 -20.95
CA GLN A 237 18.81 -4.06 -21.02
C GLN A 237 18.22 -2.77 -21.61
N GLY A 238 18.59 -1.62 -21.06
CA GLY A 238 18.14 -0.29 -21.53
C GLY A 238 18.58 0.08 -22.95
N SER A 239 19.52 -0.67 -23.53
CA SER A 239 20.04 -0.45 -24.89
C SER A 239 19.62 -1.53 -25.89
N SER A 240 18.81 -2.51 -25.49
CA SER A 240 18.50 -3.73 -26.24
C SER A 240 17.00 -3.89 -26.49
N LEU A 241 16.64 -4.61 -27.55
CA LEU A 241 15.28 -5.11 -27.82
C LEU A 241 15.22 -6.64 -27.72
N LYS A 242 16.30 -7.30 -27.28
CA LYS A 242 16.33 -8.75 -27.03
C LYS A 242 15.48 -9.09 -25.79
N SER A 243 15.19 -10.38 -25.62
CA SER A 243 14.53 -10.87 -24.41
C SER A 243 15.38 -10.61 -23.15
N LEU A 244 14.71 -10.56 -22.01
CA LEU A 244 15.34 -10.40 -20.70
C LEU A 244 16.46 -11.42 -20.48
N ASP A 245 16.18 -12.71 -20.69
CA ASP A 245 17.18 -13.77 -20.51
C ASP A 245 18.38 -13.65 -21.44
N ALA A 246 18.20 -13.19 -22.68
CA ALA A 246 19.32 -12.98 -23.59
C ALA A 246 20.23 -11.82 -23.14
N ASN A 247 19.65 -10.76 -22.56
CA ASN A 247 20.43 -9.66 -22.00
C ASN A 247 21.10 -10.07 -20.68
N THR A 248 20.43 -10.88 -19.84
CA THR A 248 21.03 -11.46 -18.63
C THR A 248 22.20 -12.39 -18.97
N GLU A 249 22.04 -13.26 -19.98
CA GLU A 249 23.09 -14.17 -20.43
C GLU A 249 24.29 -13.40 -21.01
N GLU A 250 24.06 -12.30 -21.72
CA GLU A 250 25.14 -11.41 -22.22
C GLU A 250 26.00 -10.84 -21.07
N VAL A 251 25.39 -10.53 -19.93
CA VAL A 251 26.07 -9.85 -18.81
C VAL A 251 26.65 -10.83 -17.79
N PHE A 252 25.87 -11.83 -17.38
CA PHE A 252 26.21 -12.79 -16.32
C PHE A 252 26.67 -14.15 -16.86
N GLY A 253 26.55 -14.39 -18.17
CA GLY A 253 26.85 -15.68 -18.80
C GLY A 253 25.78 -16.76 -18.57
N LYS A 254 24.64 -16.41 -17.96
CA LYS A 254 23.54 -17.31 -17.58
C LYS A 254 22.20 -16.58 -17.65
N THR A 255 21.11 -17.33 -17.86
CA THR A 255 19.75 -16.79 -17.81
C THR A 255 19.30 -16.56 -16.36
N PHE A 256 18.23 -15.78 -16.14
CA PHE A 256 17.73 -15.58 -14.77
C PHE A 256 17.27 -16.88 -14.09
N PRO A 257 16.56 -17.81 -14.76
CA PRO A 257 16.25 -19.10 -14.15
C PRO A 257 17.49 -19.89 -13.69
N GLN A 258 18.59 -19.84 -14.43
CA GLN A 258 19.84 -20.50 -14.03
C GLN A 258 20.47 -19.83 -12.80
N LEU A 259 20.54 -18.50 -12.79
CA LEU A 259 21.03 -17.74 -11.65
C LEU A 259 20.16 -17.94 -10.40
N TRP A 260 18.84 -18.07 -10.57
CA TRP A 260 17.91 -18.32 -9.47
C TRP A 260 18.11 -19.69 -8.82
N GLU A 261 18.37 -20.74 -9.62
CA GLU A 261 18.71 -22.06 -9.06
C GLU A 261 20.07 -22.08 -8.35
N GLU A 262 21.04 -21.28 -8.80
CA GLU A 262 22.32 -21.11 -8.10
C GLU A 262 22.16 -20.38 -6.78
N TRP A 263 21.34 -19.33 -6.75
CA TRP A 263 20.97 -18.63 -5.52
C TRP A 263 20.24 -19.57 -4.54
N LYS A 264 19.28 -20.37 -5.03
CA LYS A 264 18.62 -21.41 -4.23
C LYS A 264 19.61 -22.39 -3.62
N ALA A 265 20.59 -22.88 -4.40
CA ALA A 265 21.61 -23.79 -3.88
C ALA A 265 22.48 -23.11 -2.80
N TYR A 266 22.85 -21.84 -3.03
CA TYR A 266 23.60 -21.03 -2.07
C TYR A 266 22.84 -20.86 -0.73
N GLU A 267 21.57 -20.44 -0.77
CA GLU A 267 20.77 -20.24 0.43
C GLU A 267 20.41 -21.57 1.12
N SER A 268 20.21 -22.64 0.35
CA SER A 268 19.95 -23.98 0.90
C SER A 268 21.11 -24.48 1.77
N GLU A 269 22.35 -24.22 1.36
CA GLU A 269 23.52 -24.55 2.17
C GLU A 269 23.66 -23.61 3.37
N ARG A 270 23.43 -22.30 3.18
CA ARG A 270 23.52 -21.28 4.23
C ARG A 270 22.52 -21.53 5.38
N PHE A 271 21.32 -22.01 5.07
CA PHE A 271 20.22 -22.20 6.02
C PHE A 271 19.86 -23.67 6.31
N LYS A 272 20.76 -24.62 6.01
CA LYS A 272 20.51 -26.06 6.27
C LYS A 272 20.19 -26.40 7.74
N ASP A 273 20.69 -25.58 8.67
CA ASP A 273 20.53 -25.75 10.12
C ASP A 273 19.51 -24.74 10.70
N PHE A 274 18.66 -24.14 9.86
CA PHE A 274 17.66 -23.17 10.30
C PHE A 274 16.66 -23.81 11.29
N ALA A 275 16.47 -23.16 12.44
CA ALA A 275 15.52 -23.58 13.46
C ALA A 275 14.94 -22.41 14.26
N ILE A 276 13.70 -22.58 14.70
CA ILE A 276 13.08 -21.72 15.72
C ILE A 276 13.23 -22.40 17.08
N ASP A 277 13.64 -21.62 18.07
CA ASP A 277 13.98 -22.09 19.40
C ASP A 277 12.77 -22.05 20.35
N GLY A 278 11.81 -22.94 20.10
CA GLY A 278 10.60 -23.10 20.90
C GLY A 278 9.59 -24.06 20.30
N GLU A 279 8.57 -24.41 21.08
CA GLU A 279 7.41 -25.18 20.64
C GLU A 279 6.38 -24.25 20.01
N ARG A 280 5.93 -24.58 18.78
CA ARG A 280 4.91 -23.80 18.07
C ARG A 280 3.55 -23.94 18.76
N VAL A 281 2.93 -22.81 19.11
CA VAL A 281 1.64 -22.70 19.82
C VAL A 281 0.49 -22.47 18.85
N THR A 282 0.68 -21.65 17.82
CA THR A 282 -0.33 -21.39 16.78
C THR A 282 0.12 -21.94 15.43
N ALA A 283 -0.83 -22.25 14.54
CA ALA A 283 -0.54 -22.67 13.16
C ALA A 283 -1.51 -22.02 12.17
N ASN A 284 -1.73 -20.71 12.34
CA ASN A 284 -2.70 -19.96 11.54
C ASN A 284 -2.12 -19.48 10.19
N GLY A 285 -0.79 -19.35 10.12
CA GLY A 285 -0.11 -18.69 9.00
C GLY A 285 -0.37 -17.19 8.98
N TRP A 286 0.07 -16.52 7.91
CA TRP A 286 -0.01 -15.07 7.71
C TRP A 286 0.68 -14.28 8.84
N ASN A 287 -0.03 -13.40 9.54
CA ASN A 287 0.57 -12.53 10.53
C ASN A 287 -0.01 -12.79 11.92
N VAL A 288 0.88 -12.97 12.88
CA VAL A 288 0.62 -12.98 14.31
C VAL A 288 1.59 -12.01 14.97
N SER A 289 1.08 -11.13 15.82
CA SER A 289 1.88 -10.11 16.48
C SER A 289 1.31 -9.66 17.82
N ASN A 290 2.11 -8.86 18.51
CA ASN A 290 1.91 -8.21 19.78
C ASN A 290 1.33 -9.12 20.88
N PRO A 291 1.99 -10.26 21.19
CA PRO A 291 1.57 -11.11 22.29
C PRO A 291 1.67 -10.39 23.63
N VAL A 292 0.64 -10.52 24.46
CA VAL A 292 0.59 -9.94 25.82
C VAL A 292 0.02 -10.97 26.78
N VAL A 293 0.80 -11.34 27.78
CA VAL A 293 0.34 -12.16 28.90
C VAL A 293 -0.47 -11.29 29.85
N ALA A 294 -1.67 -11.76 30.23
CA ALA A 294 -2.54 -11.12 31.18
C ALA A 294 -3.25 -12.17 32.06
N PHE A 295 -3.80 -11.71 33.18
CA PHE A 295 -4.56 -12.54 34.10
C PHE A 295 -6.00 -12.07 34.12
N GLY A 296 -6.93 -13.01 33.90
CA GLY A 296 -8.34 -12.74 34.08
C GLY A 296 -8.74 -12.71 35.56
N GLU A 297 -10.02 -12.45 35.82
CA GLU A 297 -10.50 -12.15 37.17
C GLU A 297 -10.53 -13.35 38.11
N GLN A 298 -10.67 -14.55 37.55
CA GLN A 298 -10.62 -15.80 38.31
C GLN A 298 -9.18 -16.33 38.39
N GLY A 299 -8.20 -15.54 37.93
CA GLY A 299 -6.79 -15.94 37.86
C GLY A 299 -6.46 -16.78 36.62
N GLU A 300 -7.37 -16.86 35.64
CA GLU A 300 -7.10 -17.52 34.36
C GLU A 300 -5.92 -16.85 33.65
N ARG A 301 -5.00 -17.66 33.12
CA ARG A 301 -3.83 -17.14 32.39
C ARG A 301 -4.20 -17.00 30.93
N LEU A 302 -4.14 -15.77 30.43
CA LEU A 302 -4.56 -15.42 29.08
C LEU A 302 -3.37 -14.86 28.30
N LEU A 303 -3.28 -15.25 27.04
CA LEU A 303 -2.35 -14.67 26.07
C LEU A 303 -3.18 -13.98 24.99
N TYR A 304 -3.12 -12.65 24.96
CA TYR A 304 -3.74 -11.86 23.92
C TYR A 304 -2.75 -11.63 22.80
N TYR A 305 -3.21 -11.67 21.55
CA TYR A 305 -2.37 -11.39 20.39
C TYR A 305 -3.21 -10.88 19.21
N ILE A 306 -2.57 -10.19 18.28
CA ILE A 306 -3.16 -9.78 17.01
C ILE A 306 -2.96 -10.90 15.99
N ARG A 307 -4.01 -11.18 15.22
CA ARG A 307 -4.01 -12.14 14.11
C ARG A 307 -4.56 -11.48 12.87
N GLU A 308 -3.86 -11.61 11.75
CA GLU A 308 -4.35 -11.22 10.43
C GLU A 308 -4.26 -12.41 9.48
N ILE A 309 -5.40 -12.81 8.93
CA ILE A 309 -5.51 -13.91 7.97
C ILE A 309 -6.07 -13.36 6.66
N GLN A 310 -5.53 -13.83 5.54
CA GLN A 310 -6.09 -13.54 4.23
C GLN A 310 -6.77 -14.78 3.64
N THR A 311 -7.95 -14.58 3.04
CA THR A 311 -8.71 -15.62 2.34
C THR A 311 -9.06 -15.14 0.94
N LYS A 312 -8.45 -15.77 -0.07
CA LYS A 312 -8.83 -15.58 -1.48
C LYS A 312 -10.07 -16.39 -1.82
N ALA A 313 -11.17 -15.68 -2.08
CA ALA A 313 -12.48 -16.26 -2.40
C ALA A 313 -12.76 -16.33 -3.90
N GLY A 314 -12.05 -15.51 -4.70
CA GLY A 314 -12.19 -15.39 -6.15
C GLY A 314 -10.98 -14.67 -6.75
N PRO A 315 -10.86 -14.60 -8.10
CA PRO A 315 -9.92 -13.69 -8.74
C PRO A 315 -10.18 -12.26 -8.27
N ASP A 316 -9.12 -11.57 -7.86
CA ASP A 316 -9.17 -10.21 -7.32
C ASP A 316 -10.10 -10.02 -6.10
N GLN A 317 -10.49 -11.11 -5.44
CA GLN A 317 -11.34 -11.11 -4.26
C GLN A 317 -10.62 -11.76 -3.08
N THR A 318 -9.91 -10.93 -2.32
CA THR A 318 -9.25 -11.32 -1.06
C THR A 318 -9.92 -10.64 0.12
N TYR A 319 -10.26 -11.45 1.12
CA TYR A 319 -10.79 -10.99 2.39
C TYR A 319 -9.70 -11.00 3.45
N TYR A 320 -9.62 -9.90 4.21
CA TYR A 320 -8.71 -9.75 5.35
C TYR A 320 -9.51 -9.87 6.64
N GLN A 321 -9.08 -10.76 7.52
CA GLN A 321 -9.63 -10.92 8.86
C GLN A 321 -8.60 -10.44 9.87
N THR A 322 -8.79 -9.22 10.38
CA THR A 322 -7.91 -8.58 11.36
C THR A 322 -8.54 -8.63 12.74
N GLU A 323 -7.92 -9.37 13.65
CA GLU A 323 -8.51 -9.79 14.92
C GLU A 323 -7.56 -9.60 16.11
N ILE A 324 -8.11 -9.36 17.30
CA ILE A 324 -7.43 -9.61 18.58
C ILE A 324 -8.02 -10.87 19.17
N VAL A 325 -7.17 -11.86 19.45
CA VAL A 325 -7.53 -13.17 19.99
C VAL A 325 -7.04 -13.26 21.42
N GLY A 326 -7.87 -13.81 22.32
CA GLY A 326 -7.44 -14.25 23.65
C GLY A 326 -7.35 -15.77 23.68
N LEU A 327 -6.16 -16.30 23.97
CA LEU A 327 -5.89 -17.72 24.18
C LEU A 327 -5.82 -18.00 25.68
N ASN A 328 -6.63 -18.94 26.16
CA ASN A 328 -6.52 -19.43 27.53
C ASN A 328 -5.38 -20.45 27.63
N LEU A 329 -4.33 -20.11 28.39
CA LEU A 329 -3.11 -20.91 28.46
C LEU A 329 -3.27 -22.23 29.23
N ASP A 330 -4.35 -22.39 30.01
CA ASP A 330 -4.64 -23.61 30.76
C ASP A 330 -5.50 -24.61 29.95
N THR A 331 -6.48 -24.11 29.19
CA THR A 331 -7.43 -24.91 28.42
C THR A 331 -7.11 -25.00 26.93
N GLN A 332 -6.24 -24.12 26.43
CA GLN A 332 -5.93 -23.92 25.01
C GLN A 332 -7.12 -23.43 24.17
N GLU A 333 -8.17 -22.92 24.81
CA GLU A 333 -9.33 -22.34 24.11
C GLU A 333 -9.00 -20.93 23.59
N GLU A 334 -9.28 -20.69 22.31
CA GLU A 334 -9.18 -19.37 21.68
C GLU A 334 -10.54 -18.68 21.61
N LYS A 335 -10.53 -17.35 21.78
CA LYS A 335 -11.70 -16.49 21.59
C LYS A 335 -11.31 -15.21 20.86
N VAL A 336 -11.99 -14.90 19.76
CA VAL A 336 -11.89 -13.59 19.12
C VAL A 336 -12.55 -12.54 20.00
N VAL A 337 -11.77 -11.53 20.41
CA VAL A 337 -12.18 -10.46 21.31
C VAL A 337 -12.54 -9.21 20.52
N VAL A 338 -11.75 -8.88 19.50
CA VAL A 338 -11.99 -7.77 18.58
C VAL A 338 -11.85 -8.30 17.16
N ALA A 339 -12.76 -7.91 16.27
CA ALA A 339 -12.63 -8.09 14.83
C ALA A 339 -12.90 -6.74 14.16
N THR A 340 -12.04 -6.33 13.25
CA THR A 340 -12.06 -4.99 12.64
C THR A 340 -11.77 -5.06 11.14
N THR A 341 -12.12 -3.98 10.43
CA THR A 341 -11.79 -3.76 9.01
C THR A 341 -10.65 -2.77 8.82
N SER A 342 -10.15 -2.20 9.92
CA SER A 342 -8.94 -1.37 9.93
C SER A 342 -7.80 -2.13 10.57
N SER A 343 -6.61 -2.03 9.99
CA SER A 343 -5.38 -2.53 10.62
C SER A 343 -5.13 -1.89 11.99
N PHE A 344 -4.53 -2.66 12.90
CA PHE A 344 -4.09 -2.16 14.19
C PHE A 344 -2.80 -1.36 14.04
N CYS A 345 -2.75 -0.17 14.63
CA CYS A 345 -1.63 0.77 14.49
C CYS A 345 -0.90 1.08 15.79
N LEU A 346 -1.43 0.66 16.94
CA LEU A 346 -0.84 0.82 18.27
C LEU A 346 -0.78 -0.53 18.99
N PRO A 347 0.18 -0.74 19.92
CA PRO A 347 0.28 -1.98 20.68
C PRO A 347 -0.99 -2.22 21.51
N ILE A 348 -1.37 -3.49 21.68
CA ILE A 348 -2.41 -3.90 22.61
C ILE A 348 -1.89 -3.81 24.05
N LYS A 349 -2.74 -3.34 24.95
CA LYS A 349 -2.45 -3.30 26.39
C LYS A 349 -3.65 -3.85 27.15
N VAL A 350 -3.41 -4.72 28.11
CA VAL A 350 -4.47 -5.32 28.94
C VAL A 350 -4.26 -4.92 30.39
N ARG A 351 -5.29 -4.36 31.02
CA ARG A 351 -5.23 -3.98 32.43
C ARG A 351 -6.55 -4.28 33.13
N GLY A 352 -6.52 -5.30 34.00
CA GLY A 352 -7.73 -5.85 34.60
C GLY A 352 -8.69 -6.33 33.52
N SER A 353 -9.95 -5.89 33.57
CA SER A 353 -10.98 -6.27 32.59
C SER A 353 -11.05 -5.37 31.35
N LYS A 354 -9.98 -4.63 31.04
CA LYS A 354 -9.94 -3.68 29.93
C LYS A 354 -8.82 -4.00 28.95
N LEU A 355 -9.17 -4.03 27.67
CA LEU A 355 -8.26 -4.12 26.54
C LEU A 355 -8.20 -2.76 25.83
N TYR A 356 -6.99 -2.27 25.61
CA TYR A 356 -6.74 -1.06 24.81
C TYR A 356 -6.04 -1.45 23.52
N TYR A 357 -6.44 -0.82 22.43
CA TYR A 357 -5.90 -1.08 21.09
C TYR A 357 -6.07 0.14 20.19
N GLY A 358 -5.19 0.31 19.21
CA GLY A 358 -5.27 1.39 18.24
C GLY A 358 -5.62 0.91 16.84
N VAL A 359 -6.49 1.62 16.13
CA VAL A 359 -6.81 1.38 14.71
C VAL A 359 -6.54 2.64 13.89
N PHE A 360 -6.21 2.48 12.61
CA PHE A 360 -6.16 3.60 11.68
C PHE A 360 -7.56 4.14 11.37
N GLU A 361 -7.64 5.45 11.19
CA GLU A 361 -8.78 6.13 10.56
C GLU A 361 -8.26 7.17 9.57
N SER A 362 -9.12 7.58 8.64
CA SER A 362 -8.77 8.51 7.56
C SER A 362 -9.60 9.78 7.61
N LYS A 363 -9.00 10.93 7.36
CA LYS A 363 -9.74 12.21 7.16
C LYS A 363 -9.00 13.11 6.20
N SER A 364 -9.73 14.04 5.57
CA SER A 364 -9.13 15.13 4.80
C SER A 364 -8.53 16.20 5.71
N GLY A 365 -7.67 17.06 5.17
CA GLY A 365 -7.09 18.22 5.84
C GLY A 365 -5.57 18.18 6.00
N TYR A 366 -4.91 17.20 5.38
CA TYR A 366 -3.46 17.08 5.33
C TYR A 366 -2.89 17.72 4.05
N ASP A 367 -1.63 18.13 4.10
CA ASP A 367 -0.92 18.78 3.00
C ASP A 367 -0.39 17.76 1.98
N ASN A 368 -1.29 17.18 1.19
CA ASN A 368 -0.96 16.32 0.05
C ASN A 368 -2.02 16.50 -1.05
N ALA A 369 -1.62 16.87 -2.27
CA ALA A 369 -2.60 17.09 -3.35
C ALA A 369 -2.97 15.79 -4.06
N LEU A 370 -2.01 14.87 -4.20
CA LEU A 370 -2.18 13.61 -4.91
C LEU A 370 -3.23 12.70 -4.25
N ASN A 371 -3.35 12.71 -2.91
CA ASN A 371 -4.38 11.94 -2.18
C ASN A 371 -5.55 12.82 -1.71
N LEU A 372 -5.86 13.92 -2.41
CA LEU A 372 -7.02 14.78 -2.12
C LEU A 372 -7.02 15.31 -0.66
N GLY A 373 -5.84 15.53 -0.09
CA GLY A 373 -5.65 15.98 1.29
C GLY A 373 -6.05 14.95 2.35
N TYR A 374 -6.30 13.69 1.97
CA TYR A 374 -6.55 12.61 2.92
C TYR A 374 -5.24 12.13 3.56
N GLY A 375 -5.31 11.88 4.86
CA GLY A 375 -4.24 11.26 5.63
C GLY A 375 -4.80 10.39 6.75
N TYR A 376 -3.93 9.59 7.35
CA TYR A 376 -4.28 8.61 8.36
C TYR A 376 -3.91 9.09 9.76
N TYR A 377 -4.73 8.78 10.75
CA TYR A 377 -4.48 9.03 12.17
C TYR A 377 -4.86 7.79 12.99
N ALA A 378 -4.43 7.73 14.25
CA ALA A 378 -4.76 6.63 15.15
C ALA A 378 -5.99 6.97 16.01
N GLU A 379 -6.92 6.03 16.16
CA GLU A 379 -7.92 6.02 17.23
C GLU A 379 -7.52 5.00 18.30
N LEU A 380 -7.21 5.46 19.51
CA LEU A 380 -7.04 4.59 20.68
C LEU A 380 -8.41 4.25 21.27
N ARG A 381 -8.70 2.95 21.38
CA ARG A 381 -9.99 2.43 21.85
C ARG A 381 -9.80 1.62 23.13
N GLU A 382 -10.84 1.61 23.95
CA GLU A 382 -10.94 0.80 25.17
C GLU A 382 -12.14 -0.14 25.02
N LYS A 383 -11.89 -1.43 25.21
CA LYS A 383 -12.92 -2.46 25.28
C LYS A 383 -12.98 -3.07 26.67
N ASP A 384 -14.18 -3.04 27.24
CA ASP A 384 -14.48 -3.77 28.47
C ASP A 384 -14.70 -5.26 28.13
N LEU A 385 -13.84 -6.11 28.68
CA LEU A 385 -13.79 -7.55 28.39
C LEU A 385 -14.97 -8.33 29.00
N ARG A 386 -15.70 -7.77 29.97
CA ARG A 386 -16.88 -8.40 30.58
C ARG A 386 -18.14 -8.17 29.76
N SER A 387 -18.38 -6.90 29.42
CA SER A 387 -19.58 -6.43 28.73
C SER A 387 -19.45 -6.45 27.21
N GLY A 388 -18.23 -6.51 26.69
CA GLY A 388 -17.92 -6.38 25.27
C GLY A 388 -18.09 -4.96 24.72
N LYS A 389 -18.45 -3.97 25.58
CA LYS A 389 -18.62 -2.58 25.17
C LYS A 389 -17.28 -1.98 24.77
N ASP A 390 -17.30 -1.22 23.69
CA ASP A 390 -16.15 -0.57 23.11
C ASP A 390 -16.37 0.95 23.06
N ARG A 391 -15.33 1.74 23.33
CA ARG A 391 -15.39 3.21 23.25
C ARG A 391 -14.08 3.80 22.74
N LEU A 392 -14.19 4.94 22.07
CA LEU A 392 -13.05 5.80 21.74
C LEU A 392 -12.51 6.43 23.02
N VAL A 393 -11.19 6.40 23.19
CA VAL A 393 -10.47 7.06 24.30
C VAL A 393 -9.92 8.38 23.82
N LEU A 394 -9.08 8.35 22.78
CA LEU A 394 -8.47 9.53 22.18
C LEU A 394 -8.06 9.25 20.73
N ALA A 395 -7.88 10.29 19.93
CA ALA A 395 -7.48 10.18 18.53
C ALA A 395 -6.43 11.23 18.15
N GLY A 396 -5.50 10.87 17.26
CA GLY A 396 -4.44 11.77 16.79
C GLY A 396 -3.27 11.01 16.18
N ASP A 397 -2.15 11.71 16.00
CA ASP A 397 -0.96 11.18 15.33
C ASP A 397 -0.06 10.40 16.31
N LEU A 398 -0.68 9.46 17.03
CA LEU A 398 -0.04 8.70 18.09
C LEU A 398 0.99 7.74 17.49
N ARG A 399 2.22 7.80 18.00
CA ARG A 399 3.23 6.76 17.80
C ARG A 399 2.98 5.60 18.75
N THR A 400 2.80 5.89 20.02
CA THR A 400 2.71 4.86 21.07
C THR A 400 2.08 5.42 22.33
N TYR A 401 1.70 4.54 23.25
CA TYR A 401 1.06 4.90 24.51
C TYR A 401 1.34 3.88 25.60
N GLU A 402 1.16 4.30 26.86
CA GLU A 402 1.17 3.45 28.03
C GLU A 402 0.18 3.93 29.10
N LEU A 403 -0.41 2.99 29.83
CA LEU A 403 -1.37 3.22 30.90
C LEU A 403 -0.63 3.38 32.24
N LEU A 404 -0.75 4.56 32.87
CA LEU A 404 -0.11 4.82 34.16
C LEU A 404 -0.95 4.33 35.34
N PRO A 405 -0.35 4.01 36.51
CA PRO A 405 -1.05 3.43 37.64
C PRO A 405 -2.32 4.16 38.10
N ASP A 406 -2.37 5.48 37.96
CA ASP A 406 -3.50 6.33 38.32
C ASP A 406 -4.66 6.34 37.30
N GLY A 407 -4.51 5.61 36.18
CA GLY A 407 -5.49 5.52 35.10
C GLY A 407 -5.34 6.58 34.01
N SER A 408 -4.32 7.44 34.10
CA SER A 408 -3.92 8.33 33.01
C SER A 408 -3.18 7.59 31.91
N ILE A 409 -3.06 8.21 30.74
CA ILE A 409 -2.40 7.65 29.56
C ILE A 409 -1.26 8.57 29.15
N LEU A 410 -0.04 8.05 29.14
CA LEU A 410 1.12 8.72 28.55
C LEU A 410 1.19 8.31 27.07
N TYR A 411 1.35 9.25 26.15
CA TYR A 411 1.52 8.94 24.73
C TYR A 411 2.50 9.89 24.04
N ALA A 412 3.06 9.44 22.92
CA ALA A 412 4.00 10.22 22.11
C ALA A 412 3.48 10.50 20.70
N THR A 413 3.87 11.65 20.13
CA THR A 413 3.70 12.01 18.72
C THR A 413 5.05 12.45 18.14
N ALA A 414 5.25 12.31 16.83
CA ALA A 414 6.43 12.85 16.15
C ALA A 414 6.35 14.38 16.03
N LEU A 415 7.50 15.07 16.03
CA LEU A 415 7.59 16.47 15.60
C LEU A 415 7.49 16.55 14.07
N LYS A 416 6.77 17.55 13.54
CA LYS A 416 6.49 17.71 12.10
C LYS A 416 7.55 18.55 11.36
N ASP A 417 8.17 19.50 12.06
CA ASP A 417 9.13 20.47 11.52
C ASP A 417 10.59 20.15 11.89
N SER A 418 10.80 19.13 12.73
CA SER A 418 12.11 18.74 13.27
C SER A 418 12.10 17.27 13.72
N PHE A 419 13.28 16.74 14.06
CA PHE A 419 13.39 15.38 14.59
C PHE A 419 13.12 15.35 16.10
N GLY A 420 12.28 14.42 16.55
CA GLY A 420 12.03 14.17 17.97
C GLY A 420 10.57 13.80 18.25
N SER A 421 10.16 13.91 19.51
CA SER A 421 8.79 13.59 19.93
C SER A 421 8.24 14.59 20.94
N GLN A 422 6.91 14.75 20.92
CA GLN A 422 6.16 15.39 21.99
C GLN A 422 5.54 14.31 22.89
N LEU A 423 5.67 14.48 24.20
CA LEU A 423 5.11 13.60 25.22
C LEU A 423 3.90 14.24 25.89
N TYR A 424 2.76 13.55 25.86
CA TYR A 424 1.51 14.03 26.40
C TYR A 424 0.97 13.12 27.50
N LEU A 425 0.38 13.72 28.52
CA LEU A 425 -0.40 13.03 29.55
C LEU A 425 -1.88 13.30 29.34
N TYR A 426 -2.64 12.25 29.08
CA TYR A 426 -4.09 12.28 28.94
C TYR A 426 -4.77 11.83 30.23
N HIS A 427 -5.71 12.65 30.71
CA HIS A 427 -6.67 12.27 31.74
C HIS A 427 -8.09 12.35 31.17
N PRO A 428 -8.99 11.40 31.49
CA PRO A 428 -10.37 11.43 30.99
C PRO A 428 -11.13 12.73 31.28
N ASP A 429 -10.90 13.34 32.45
CA ASP A 429 -11.60 14.54 32.89
C ASP A 429 -10.95 15.86 32.41
N ALA A 430 -9.67 15.83 32.03
CA ALA A 430 -8.88 17.02 31.72
C ALA A 430 -8.35 17.06 30.27
N GLY A 431 -8.49 15.97 29.51
CA GLY A 431 -7.90 15.83 28.18
C GLY A 431 -6.39 15.68 28.21
N SER A 432 -5.75 15.96 27.07
CA SER A 432 -4.30 15.84 26.90
C SER A 432 -3.57 17.10 27.34
N LYS A 433 -2.45 16.92 28.06
CA LYS A 433 -1.51 17.98 28.44
C LYS A 433 -0.11 17.63 27.94
N LEU A 434 0.50 18.54 27.18
CA LEU A 434 1.92 18.42 26.79
C LEU A 434 2.79 18.48 28.05
N LEU A 435 3.68 17.51 28.20
CA LEU A 435 4.66 17.44 29.28
C LEU A 435 6.05 17.89 28.82
N TYR A 436 6.52 17.30 27.71
CA TYR A 436 7.89 17.51 27.21
C TYR A 436 7.92 17.47 25.69
N GLU A 437 8.84 18.24 25.10
CA GLU A 437 9.34 18.01 23.75
C GLU A 437 10.78 17.50 23.88
N VAL A 438 11.09 16.38 23.25
CA VAL A 438 12.35 15.66 23.46
C VAL A 438 13.04 15.37 22.13
N PRO A 439 14.39 15.39 22.06
CA PRO A 439 15.14 15.14 20.84
C PRO A 439 15.24 13.64 20.48
N TYR A 440 14.33 12.83 21.04
CA TYR A 440 14.25 11.39 20.84
C TYR A 440 12.95 11.08 20.10
N LEU A 441 13.04 10.29 19.04
CA LEU A 441 11.85 9.75 18.38
C LEU A 441 11.42 8.48 19.12
N ILE A 442 10.28 8.54 19.80
CA ILE A 442 9.78 7.47 20.68
C ILE A 442 8.87 6.52 19.88
N ASP A 443 9.18 5.24 19.90
CA ASP A 443 8.43 4.21 19.14
C ASP A 443 7.61 3.28 20.03
N GLU A 444 8.11 2.95 21.22
CA GLU A 444 7.41 2.07 22.16
C GLU A 444 7.57 2.53 23.61
N MET A 445 6.61 2.14 24.45
CA MET A 445 6.58 2.43 25.88
C MET A 445 6.12 1.19 26.65
N ALA A 446 6.76 0.96 27.79
CA ALA A 446 6.35 0.00 28.80
C ALA A 446 6.45 0.64 30.20
N ALA A 447 5.50 0.38 31.09
CA ALA A 447 5.55 0.90 32.45
C ALA A 447 5.10 -0.11 33.51
N ASP A 448 5.76 -0.09 34.67
CA ASP A 448 5.39 -0.85 35.86
C ASP A 448 5.89 -0.13 37.13
N GLY A 449 5.06 -0.10 38.18
CA GLY A 449 5.47 0.35 39.51
C GLY A 449 6.07 1.76 39.60
N GLY A 450 5.80 2.63 38.62
CA GLY A 450 6.36 3.99 38.52
C GLY A 450 7.63 4.12 37.66
N ARG A 451 8.14 3.02 37.10
CA ARG A 451 9.17 3.01 36.05
C ARG A 451 8.51 3.09 34.68
N ILE A 452 9.11 3.87 33.79
CA ILE A 452 8.70 3.96 32.39
C ILE A 452 9.95 3.68 31.57
N VAL A 453 9.85 2.74 30.64
CA VAL A 453 10.91 2.41 29.70
C VAL A 453 10.43 2.78 28.31
N PHE A 454 11.32 3.40 27.54
CA PHE A 454 11.10 3.73 26.14
C PHE A 454 12.07 2.96 25.24
N THR A 455 11.54 2.53 24.10
CA THR A 455 12.33 2.34 22.90
C THR A 455 12.29 3.66 22.14
N ALA A 456 13.46 4.26 21.92
CA ALA A 456 13.57 5.54 21.24
C ALA A 456 14.92 5.68 20.53
N ARG A 457 15.00 6.57 19.53
CA ARG A 457 16.26 6.86 18.81
C ARG A 457 16.55 8.34 18.71
N LYS A 458 17.82 8.69 18.58
CA LYS A 458 18.25 10.02 18.11
C LYS A 458 18.31 10.04 16.59
N ASN A 459 18.51 11.22 16.03
CA ASN A 459 18.61 11.39 14.59
C ASN A 459 19.88 10.72 14.06
N GLY A 460 19.74 9.77 13.12
CA GLY A 460 20.87 9.03 12.54
C GLY A 460 21.38 7.87 13.41
N GLU A 461 20.63 7.47 14.44
CA GLU A 461 20.92 6.30 15.29
C GLU A 461 19.75 5.31 15.19
N ASN A 462 20.00 4.03 15.48
CA ASN A 462 18.92 3.05 15.66
C ASN A 462 18.24 3.20 17.04
N ASN A 463 17.18 2.42 17.25
CA ASN A 463 16.41 2.42 18.48
C ASN A 463 17.16 1.76 19.64
N ASP A 464 17.33 2.51 20.73
CA ASP A 464 17.93 2.07 21.99
C ASP A 464 16.85 1.96 23.10
N LEU A 465 17.25 1.42 24.26
CA LEU A 465 16.41 1.33 25.46
C LEU A 465 16.77 2.40 26.49
N TYR A 466 15.77 3.15 26.95
CA TYR A 466 15.93 4.21 27.95
C TYR A 466 14.96 4.04 29.12
N LEU A 467 15.46 4.22 30.34
CA LEU A 467 14.62 4.49 31.50
C LEU A 467 14.23 5.97 31.52
N PHE A 468 12.95 6.27 31.70
CA PHE A 468 12.40 7.62 31.68
C PHE A 468 11.90 8.05 33.05
N THR A 469 12.33 9.23 33.49
CA THR A 469 11.86 9.85 34.74
C THR A 469 10.79 10.90 34.46
N LEU A 470 9.51 10.55 34.68
CA LEU A 470 8.35 11.40 34.38
C LEU A 470 8.39 12.79 35.04
N LYS A 471 9.04 12.92 36.21
CA LYS A 471 9.12 14.20 36.93
C LYS A 471 10.12 15.19 36.31
N THR A 472 11.20 14.69 35.73
CA THR A 472 12.31 15.50 35.21
C THR A 472 12.33 15.55 33.69
N GLY A 473 11.72 14.56 33.02
CA GLY A 473 11.82 14.41 31.56
C GLY A 473 13.14 13.77 31.11
N GLU A 474 13.90 13.17 32.04
CA GLU A 474 15.24 12.64 31.77
C GLU A 474 15.21 11.21 31.22
N PHE A 475 16.08 10.95 30.25
CA PHE A 475 16.31 9.65 29.62
C PHE A 475 17.65 9.09 30.12
N THR A 476 17.61 7.97 30.84
CA THR A 476 18.80 7.24 31.28
C THR A 476 19.00 6.02 30.36
N PRO A 477 20.12 5.91 29.64
CA PRO A 477 20.36 4.77 28.74
C PRO A 477 20.46 3.46 29.53
N LEU A 478 19.85 2.40 29.01
CA LEU A 478 19.93 1.04 29.55
C LEU A 478 20.74 0.13 28.61
N VAL A 479 20.35 0.10 27.34
CA VAL A 479 21.02 -0.64 26.26
C VAL A 479 21.19 0.33 25.11
N THR A 480 22.43 0.50 24.66
CA THR A 480 22.77 1.37 23.54
C THR A 480 23.72 0.63 22.60
N THR A 481 23.28 0.35 21.37
CA THR A 481 24.12 -0.28 20.36
C THR A 481 23.87 0.33 18.98
N ALA A 482 24.56 -0.15 17.95
CA ALA A 482 24.27 0.26 16.57
C ALA A 482 23.10 -0.53 15.94
N TYR A 483 22.63 -1.59 16.59
CA TYR A 483 21.52 -2.42 16.14
C TYR A 483 20.19 -1.84 16.65
N GLY A 484 19.06 -2.41 16.24
CA GLY A 484 17.75 -1.97 16.73
C GLY A 484 17.27 -2.81 17.92
N GLU A 485 17.03 -2.18 19.07
CA GLU A 485 16.37 -2.76 20.24
C GLU A 485 14.93 -2.28 20.42
N TYR A 486 13.96 -3.19 20.30
CA TYR A 486 12.53 -2.87 20.36
C TYR A 486 11.66 -4.10 20.67
N GLY A 487 10.34 -3.96 20.59
CA GLY A 487 9.36 -4.95 21.06
C GLY A 487 9.52 -5.22 22.55
N ILE A 488 9.34 -4.20 23.37
CA ILE A 488 9.61 -4.28 24.81
C ILE A 488 8.43 -4.85 25.62
N ALA A 489 8.75 -5.68 26.62
CA ALA A 489 7.80 -6.18 27.60
C ALA A 489 8.42 -6.14 29.00
N LEU A 490 7.72 -5.53 29.96
CA LEU A 490 8.18 -5.36 31.33
C LEU A 490 7.47 -6.35 32.26
N ALA A 491 8.24 -7.08 33.07
CA ALA A 491 7.71 -8.01 34.07
C ALA A 491 8.50 -7.88 35.38
N GLY A 492 7.99 -7.07 36.31
CA GLY A 492 8.72 -6.72 37.53
C GLY A 492 10.02 -6.00 37.19
N ASP A 493 11.15 -6.51 37.68
CA ASP A 493 12.48 -5.93 37.46
C ASP A 493 13.17 -6.40 36.16
N ARG A 494 12.44 -7.11 35.31
CA ARG A 494 12.97 -7.67 34.06
C ARG A 494 12.34 -6.97 32.86
N LEU A 495 13.19 -6.38 32.02
CA LEU A 495 12.81 -5.80 30.74
C LEU A 495 13.19 -6.77 29.63
N PHE A 496 12.20 -7.42 29.03
CA PHE A 496 12.38 -8.22 27.83
C PHE A 496 12.29 -7.33 26.60
N PHE A 497 13.10 -7.64 25.60
CA PHE A 497 13.13 -6.96 24.31
C PHE A 497 13.62 -7.92 23.25
N HIS A 498 13.48 -7.56 21.98
CA HIS A 498 14.17 -8.24 20.91
C HIS A 498 15.13 -7.29 20.20
N ALA A 499 16.18 -7.87 19.62
CA ALA A 499 17.18 -7.14 18.88
C ALA A 499 17.66 -7.96 17.69
N ASN A 500 18.17 -7.28 16.66
CA ASN A 500 18.69 -7.88 15.44
C ASN A 500 20.23 -8.00 15.44
N TYR A 501 20.82 -8.32 16.58
CA TYR A 501 22.27 -8.44 16.72
C TYR A 501 22.84 -9.41 15.68
N GLN A 502 23.78 -8.91 14.89
CA GLN A 502 24.41 -9.65 13.79
C GLN A 502 23.40 -10.19 12.76
N GLN A 503 22.34 -9.43 12.47
CA GLN A 503 21.28 -9.78 11.51
C GLN A 503 20.49 -11.05 11.89
N VAL A 504 20.41 -11.34 13.19
CA VAL A 504 19.57 -12.42 13.72
C VAL A 504 18.68 -11.85 14.80
N TYR A 505 17.37 -11.92 14.58
CA TYR A 505 16.38 -11.52 15.57
C TYR A 505 16.36 -12.52 16.73
N GLY A 506 16.65 -12.05 17.94
CA GLY A 506 16.59 -12.83 19.16
C GLY A 506 15.96 -12.06 20.32
N ILE A 507 15.47 -12.80 21.31
CA ILE A 507 14.94 -12.24 22.55
C ILE A 507 16.06 -12.10 23.59
N TYR A 508 16.06 -10.97 24.27
CA TYR A 508 16.98 -10.59 25.34
C TYR A 508 16.21 -10.10 26.56
N CYS A 509 16.87 -10.10 27.71
CA CYS A 509 16.35 -9.56 28.96
C CYS A 509 17.42 -8.68 29.62
N TYR A 510 17.05 -7.46 29.98
CA TYR A 510 17.83 -6.57 30.82
C TYR A 510 17.31 -6.63 32.26
N ASP A 511 18.18 -6.94 33.21
CA ASP A 511 17.85 -6.90 34.64
C ASP A 511 18.02 -5.47 35.18
N LEU A 512 16.91 -4.85 35.58
CA LEU A 512 16.89 -3.45 36.04
C LEU A 512 17.56 -3.23 37.41
N LEU A 513 17.86 -4.30 38.16
CA LEU A 513 18.55 -4.22 39.45
C LEU A 513 20.07 -4.35 39.29
N THR A 514 20.53 -5.28 38.44
CA THR A 514 21.96 -5.57 38.27
C THR A 514 22.59 -4.84 37.09
N GLY A 515 21.79 -4.46 36.09
CA GLY A 515 22.27 -3.89 34.83
C GLY A 515 22.83 -4.94 33.86
N GLU A 516 22.62 -6.23 34.12
CA GLU A 516 23.11 -7.31 33.26
C GLU A 516 22.12 -7.64 32.13
N VAL A 517 22.67 -8.05 30.98
CA VAL A 517 21.90 -8.50 29.82
C VAL A 517 22.00 -10.01 29.70
N TYR A 518 20.86 -10.63 29.38
CA TYR A 518 20.72 -12.06 29.18
C TYR A 518 20.14 -12.34 27.79
N LYS A 519 20.67 -13.33 27.09
CA LYS A 519 20.09 -13.89 25.86
C LYS A 519 19.11 -14.99 26.22
N MET A 520 17.89 -14.89 25.68
CA MET A 520 16.77 -15.76 26.03
C MET A 520 16.49 -16.83 24.97
N THR A 521 16.93 -16.62 23.72
CA THR A 521 16.73 -17.54 22.59
C THR A 521 18.02 -17.75 21.79
N THR A 522 18.21 -18.92 21.17
CA THR A 522 19.40 -19.32 20.39
C THR A 522 19.11 -19.71 18.94
N GLY A 523 17.85 -19.61 18.48
CA GLY A 523 17.43 -19.92 17.10
C GLY A 523 17.68 -18.76 16.10
N ASN A 524 17.11 -18.90 14.90
CA ASN A 524 17.33 -17.97 13.79
C ASN A 524 16.34 -16.79 13.73
N TYR A 525 15.24 -16.85 14.47
CA TYR A 525 14.27 -15.76 14.54
C TYR A 525 13.40 -15.88 15.79
N ALA A 526 13.34 -14.81 16.58
CA ALA A 526 12.39 -14.63 17.66
C ALA A 526 12.18 -13.13 17.93
N THR A 527 10.93 -12.67 17.93
CA THR A 527 10.55 -11.27 18.17
C THR A 527 9.38 -11.16 19.13
N GLU A 528 9.11 -9.94 19.61
CA GLU A 528 7.94 -9.58 20.41
C GLU A 528 7.69 -10.54 21.60
N PRO A 529 8.56 -10.50 22.63
CA PRO A 529 8.48 -11.40 23.77
C PRO A 529 7.29 -11.08 24.69
N ALA A 530 6.69 -12.11 25.26
CA ALA A 530 5.70 -12.02 26.33
C ALA A 530 6.01 -13.07 27.42
N TYR A 531 6.26 -12.62 28.65
CA TYR A 531 6.75 -13.48 29.74
C TYR A 531 5.65 -13.79 30.75
N ASP A 532 5.39 -15.09 30.99
CA ASP A 532 4.57 -15.57 32.11
C ASP A 532 5.47 -15.92 33.30
N GLY A 533 5.64 -14.97 34.22
CA GLY A 533 6.42 -15.14 35.44
C GLY A 533 5.89 -16.20 36.41
N THR A 534 4.66 -16.70 36.25
CA THR A 534 4.10 -17.72 37.16
C THR A 534 4.63 -19.12 36.86
N ARG A 535 4.91 -19.42 35.59
CA ARG A 535 5.51 -20.69 35.15
C ARG A 535 6.94 -20.56 34.64
N GLY A 536 7.41 -19.33 34.44
CA GLY A 536 8.69 -19.09 33.80
C GLY A 536 8.66 -19.37 32.30
N ASP A 537 7.48 -19.28 31.68
CA ASP A 537 7.32 -19.48 30.24
C ASP A 537 7.57 -18.18 29.49
N LEU A 538 8.33 -18.26 28.39
CA LEU A 538 8.52 -17.18 27.42
C LEU A 538 7.74 -17.52 26.16
N TYR A 539 6.79 -16.65 25.81
CA TYR A 539 6.13 -16.64 24.52
C TYR A 539 6.80 -15.61 23.62
N PHE A 540 6.84 -15.87 22.32
CA PHE A 540 7.42 -14.96 21.33
C PHE A 540 6.84 -15.27 19.95
N VAL A 541 6.99 -14.32 19.02
CA VAL A 541 6.65 -14.50 17.62
C VAL A 541 7.83 -15.14 16.88
N GLY A 542 7.59 -16.28 16.24
CA GLY A 542 8.53 -16.98 15.38
C GLY A 542 8.05 -17.00 13.93
N LEU A 543 8.93 -17.41 13.02
CA LEU A 543 8.69 -17.38 11.59
C LEU A 543 8.65 -18.80 10.99
N HIS A 544 7.62 -19.05 10.18
CA HIS A 544 7.34 -20.30 9.46
C HIS A 544 7.16 -20.02 7.96
N THR A 545 7.20 -21.05 7.11
CA THR A 545 7.01 -20.91 5.64
C THR A 545 5.67 -20.26 5.25
N ASP A 546 4.67 -20.37 6.12
CA ASP A 546 3.28 -19.93 5.89
C ASP A 546 2.96 -18.62 6.63
N GLY A 547 3.88 -18.07 7.42
CA GLY A 547 3.63 -16.86 8.21
C GLY A 547 4.34 -16.80 9.55
N PHE A 548 3.92 -15.83 10.36
CA PHE A 548 4.30 -15.68 11.76
C PHE A 548 3.36 -16.48 12.66
N ASP A 549 3.91 -17.08 13.71
CA ASP A 549 3.16 -17.82 14.72
C ASP A 549 3.73 -17.60 16.11
N LEU A 550 2.94 -17.90 17.14
CA LEU A 550 3.42 -17.91 18.52
C LEU A 550 4.23 -19.17 18.80
N TYR A 551 5.33 -19.00 19.50
CA TYR A 551 6.17 -20.07 20.03
C TYR A 551 6.30 -19.91 21.54
N ARG A 552 6.56 -21.03 22.23
CA ARG A 552 6.74 -21.11 23.68
C ARG A 552 8.03 -21.85 24.00
N ARG A 553 8.76 -21.37 25.00
CA ARG A 553 9.82 -22.12 25.67
C ARG A 553 9.90 -21.77 27.15
N GLU A 554 10.57 -22.61 27.92
CA GLU A 554 10.99 -22.23 29.27
C GLU A 554 12.04 -21.12 29.19
N ALA A 555 11.89 -20.08 30.01
CA ALA A 555 12.80 -18.94 30.03
C ALA A 555 14.17 -19.34 30.62
N THR A 556 15.23 -19.15 29.84
CA THR A 556 16.60 -19.43 30.26
C THR A 556 17.44 -18.16 30.17
N PHE A 557 18.02 -17.74 31.30
CA PHE A 557 18.78 -16.49 31.40
C PHE A 557 20.27 -16.78 31.20
N SER A 558 20.73 -16.69 29.96
CA SER A 558 22.15 -16.89 29.63
C SER A 558 22.85 -15.53 29.57
N PRO A 559 23.85 -15.22 30.42
CA PRO A 559 24.55 -13.94 30.36
C PRO A 559 25.06 -13.64 28.95
N TYR A 560 24.89 -12.39 28.51
CA TYR A 560 25.21 -11.96 27.17
C TYR A 560 25.95 -10.63 27.17
N GLU A 561 27.07 -10.60 26.45
CA GLU A 561 27.81 -9.38 26.18
C GLU A 561 27.29 -8.77 24.88
N LEU A 562 26.89 -7.50 24.94
CA LEU A 562 26.38 -6.77 23.78
C LEU A 562 27.46 -6.68 22.70
N PRO A 563 27.10 -6.82 21.41
CA PRO A 563 28.08 -6.76 20.33
C PRO A 563 28.65 -5.35 20.16
N ASP A 564 29.94 -5.27 19.86
CA ASP A 564 30.57 -4.03 19.41
C ASP A 564 30.00 -3.59 18.06
N ALA A 565 29.95 -2.27 17.83
CA ALA A 565 29.68 -1.73 16.52
C ALA A 565 30.80 -2.13 15.53
N LEU A 566 30.40 -2.77 14.44
CA LEU A 566 31.21 -2.90 13.23
C LEU A 566 31.68 -1.52 12.73
N PRO A 567 32.93 -1.43 12.22
CA PRO A 567 33.43 -0.21 11.59
C PRO A 567 32.51 0.26 10.46
N GLU A 568 32.20 1.55 10.44
CA GLU A 568 31.44 2.17 9.36
C GLU A 568 32.08 1.91 8.00
N ARG A 569 31.29 1.36 7.06
CA ARG A 569 31.74 1.14 5.68
C ARG A 569 31.60 2.39 4.81
N TRP A 570 30.65 3.25 5.15
CA TRP A 570 30.38 4.50 4.45
C TRP A 570 30.53 5.69 5.39
N PRO A 571 31.03 6.83 4.92
CA PRO A 571 31.21 8.00 5.76
C PRO A 571 29.85 8.54 6.22
N HIS A 572 29.71 8.78 7.52
CA HIS A 572 28.59 9.54 8.06
C HIS A 572 28.44 10.89 7.34
N ARG A 573 27.21 11.20 6.91
CA ARG A 573 26.87 12.49 6.27
C ARG A 573 27.31 13.69 7.11
N ALA A 574 27.29 13.58 8.43
CA ALA A 574 27.76 14.62 9.36
C ALA A 574 29.22 15.02 9.13
N GLU A 575 30.06 14.11 8.62
CA GLU A 575 31.49 14.32 8.41
C GLU A 575 31.83 14.98 7.07
N LYS A 576 30.88 15.01 6.13
CA LYS A 576 31.04 15.53 4.76
C LYS A 576 29.89 16.46 4.34
N ARG A 577 29.48 17.38 5.23
CA ARG A 577 28.59 18.48 4.84
C ARG A 577 29.32 19.40 3.85
N ASN A 578 29.19 19.12 2.55
CA ASN A 578 29.43 20.16 1.55
C ASN A 578 28.39 21.27 1.78
N GLU A 579 28.81 22.52 1.79
CA GLU A 579 27.88 23.66 1.73
C GLU A 579 27.15 23.64 0.39
N ILE A 580 26.06 22.88 0.30
CA ILE A 580 25.23 22.84 -0.89
C ILE A 580 24.53 24.19 -1.01
N GLN A 581 24.75 24.89 -2.12
CA GLN A 581 24.08 26.15 -2.39
C GLN A 581 22.64 25.89 -2.88
N PHE A 582 21.67 26.24 -2.04
CA PHE A 582 20.26 26.12 -2.38
C PHE A 582 19.76 27.37 -3.11
N LYS A 583 18.91 27.17 -4.11
CA LYS A 583 18.14 28.25 -4.75
C LYS A 583 16.68 28.14 -4.32
N PRO A 584 16.05 29.24 -3.85
CA PRO A 584 14.61 29.23 -3.61
C PRO A 584 13.86 29.06 -4.93
N GLY A 585 12.74 28.35 -4.88
CA GLY A 585 11.78 28.19 -5.95
C GLY A 585 10.36 28.43 -5.45
N GLY A 586 9.38 28.06 -6.26
CA GLY A 586 7.98 28.11 -5.84
C GLY A 586 7.06 27.40 -6.81
N TYR A 587 5.77 27.70 -6.71
CA TYR A 587 4.74 27.03 -7.51
C TYR A 587 4.93 27.15 -9.03
N GLY A 588 5.58 28.22 -9.51
CA GLY A 588 5.92 28.36 -10.93
C GLY A 588 6.85 27.26 -11.46
N ASP A 589 7.61 26.59 -10.59
CA ASP A 589 8.42 25.43 -10.95
C ASP A 589 7.58 24.17 -11.09
N ASN A 590 6.54 24.01 -10.27
CA ASN A 590 5.56 22.94 -10.43
C ASN A 590 4.83 23.08 -11.77
N LEU A 591 4.41 24.29 -12.17
CA LEU A 591 3.80 24.52 -13.48
C LEU A 591 4.71 24.17 -14.66
N ARG A 592 6.04 24.16 -14.50
CA ARG A 592 6.98 23.71 -15.55
C ARG A 592 6.99 22.20 -15.73
N THR A 593 6.49 21.45 -14.76
CA THR A 593 6.43 19.97 -14.82
C THR A 593 5.26 19.47 -15.68
N LEU A 594 4.22 20.29 -15.86
CA LEU A 594 3.01 20.03 -16.66
C LEU A 594 3.25 19.74 -18.15
N ILE A 595 4.49 19.78 -18.64
CA ILE A 595 4.76 19.41 -20.05
C ILE A 595 4.38 17.95 -20.31
N PRO A 596 3.83 17.60 -21.49
CA PRO A 596 3.50 16.21 -21.79
C PRO A 596 4.74 15.34 -21.69
N LYS A 597 4.63 14.23 -20.97
CA LYS A 597 5.76 13.30 -20.69
C LYS A 597 5.66 12.01 -21.49
N VAL A 598 4.45 11.63 -21.87
CA VAL A 598 4.17 10.37 -22.56
C VAL A 598 3.33 10.64 -23.81
N MET A 599 3.65 9.93 -24.88
CA MET A 599 2.81 9.85 -26.08
C MET A 599 2.49 8.37 -26.35
N LEU A 600 1.21 8.03 -26.44
CA LEU A 600 0.74 6.66 -26.66
C LEU A 600 0.05 6.55 -28.01
N PRO A 601 0.62 5.81 -28.99
CA PRO A 601 -0.10 5.50 -30.22
C PRO A 601 -1.26 4.54 -29.93
N GLN A 602 -2.38 4.71 -30.63
CA GLN A 602 -3.55 3.86 -30.47
C GLN A 602 -4.08 3.41 -31.83
N ILE A 603 -4.45 2.13 -31.93
CA ILE A 603 -5.22 1.57 -33.05
C ILE A 603 -6.28 0.63 -32.46
N ILE A 604 -7.56 0.95 -32.66
CA ILE A 604 -8.69 0.16 -32.18
C ILE A 604 -9.48 -0.35 -33.39
N PRO A 605 -9.42 -1.65 -33.72
CA PRO A 605 -10.26 -2.23 -34.76
C PRO A 605 -11.69 -2.46 -34.27
N TYR A 606 -12.68 -2.31 -35.16
CA TYR A 606 -14.09 -2.66 -34.90
C TYR A 606 -14.75 -3.21 -36.17
N SER A 607 -16.01 -3.67 -36.08
CA SER A 607 -16.66 -4.51 -37.11
C SER A 607 -16.80 -3.88 -38.51
N GLY A 608 -16.51 -2.59 -38.69
CA GLY A 608 -16.58 -1.87 -39.97
C GLY A 608 -15.33 -1.06 -40.33
N GLY A 609 -14.32 -0.98 -39.44
CA GLY A 609 -13.20 -0.08 -39.61
C GLY A 609 -12.20 -0.11 -38.44
N TYR A 610 -11.48 0.99 -38.29
CA TYR A 610 -10.55 1.20 -37.18
C TYR A 610 -10.51 2.67 -36.76
N VAL A 611 -10.19 2.89 -35.49
CA VAL A 611 -9.78 4.20 -34.96
C VAL A 611 -8.26 4.18 -34.81
N ALA A 612 -7.54 5.17 -35.34
CA ALA A 612 -6.08 5.25 -35.21
C ALA A 612 -5.61 6.67 -34.85
N GLY A 613 -4.61 6.78 -33.97
CA GLY A 613 -4.10 8.08 -33.56
C GLY A 613 -3.11 8.00 -32.40
N PHE A 614 -3.10 9.02 -31.54
CA PHE A 614 -2.25 9.03 -30.35
C PHE A 614 -2.88 9.84 -29.20
N TYR A 615 -2.45 9.53 -27.98
CA TYR A 615 -2.68 10.32 -26.78
C TYR A 615 -1.39 10.98 -26.31
N LEU A 616 -1.49 12.19 -25.77
CA LEU A 616 -0.47 12.84 -24.96
C LEU A 616 -0.92 12.82 -23.51
N LEU A 617 -0.02 12.45 -22.61
CA LEU A 617 -0.29 12.37 -21.17
C LEU A 617 0.74 13.20 -20.39
N GLY A 618 0.31 13.80 -19.29
CA GLY A 618 1.17 14.48 -18.33
C GLY A 618 0.50 14.71 -16.98
N SER A 619 1.29 15.18 -16.02
CA SER A 619 0.84 15.65 -14.71
C SER A 619 1.71 16.81 -14.25
N ASP A 620 1.31 17.48 -13.17
CA ASP A 620 2.25 18.25 -12.38
C ASP A 620 2.97 17.35 -11.35
N ALA A 621 4.03 17.87 -10.72
CA ALA A 621 4.76 17.12 -9.70
C ALA A 621 4.00 17.07 -8.37
N ILE A 622 3.34 18.16 -7.95
CA ILE A 622 2.65 18.21 -6.65
C ILE A 622 1.39 17.33 -6.62
N GLY A 623 0.72 17.14 -7.77
CA GLY A 623 -0.53 16.39 -7.89
C GLY A 623 -1.79 17.25 -7.86
N HIS A 624 -1.69 18.57 -8.06
CA HIS A 624 -2.87 19.42 -8.29
C HIS A 624 -3.50 19.19 -9.67
N PHE A 625 -2.68 18.73 -10.62
CA PHE A 625 -3.06 18.24 -11.95
C PHE A 625 -2.56 16.80 -12.05
N PRO A 626 -3.17 15.87 -11.29
CA PRO A 626 -2.63 14.51 -11.12
C PRO A 626 -2.56 13.75 -12.45
N GLU A 627 -3.46 14.07 -13.39
CA GLU A 627 -3.42 13.54 -14.74
C GLU A 627 -4.14 14.49 -15.71
N TYR A 628 -3.58 14.64 -16.91
CA TYR A 628 -4.31 15.12 -18.07
C TYR A 628 -3.99 14.28 -19.30
N GLN A 629 -4.97 14.12 -20.18
CA GLN A 629 -4.82 13.43 -21.46
C GLN A 629 -5.35 14.28 -22.62
N LEU A 630 -4.68 14.19 -23.77
CA LEU A 630 -5.10 14.79 -25.04
C LEU A 630 -4.94 13.76 -26.17
N GLY A 631 -6.05 13.19 -26.62
CA GLY A 631 -6.16 12.24 -27.72
C GLY A 631 -6.52 12.92 -29.05
N PHE A 632 -5.83 12.52 -30.11
CA PHE A 632 -6.15 12.86 -31.50
C PHE A 632 -6.28 11.57 -32.30
N LEU A 633 -7.51 11.23 -32.67
CA LEU A 633 -7.87 9.93 -33.22
C LEU A 633 -8.55 10.10 -34.58
N TYR A 634 -8.30 9.22 -35.53
CA TYR A 634 -8.95 9.21 -36.84
C TYR A 634 -9.82 7.97 -36.94
N ASP A 635 -11.11 8.15 -37.22
CA ASP A 635 -12.04 7.06 -37.48
C ASP A 635 -12.12 6.78 -38.98
N SER A 636 -11.85 5.53 -39.36
CA SER A 636 -11.78 5.15 -40.78
C SER A 636 -13.14 5.06 -41.47
N GLU A 637 -14.21 4.73 -40.74
CA GLU A 637 -15.54 4.55 -41.31
C GLU A 637 -16.24 5.90 -41.50
N ALA A 638 -16.18 6.75 -40.48
CA ALA A 638 -16.69 8.12 -40.50
C ALA A 638 -15.77 9.09 -41.28
N GLY A 639 -14.51 8.71 -41.54
CA GLY A 639 -13.56 9.51 -42.32
C GLY A 639 -13.19 10.84 -41.67
N GLN A 640 -13.19 10.91 -40.34
CA GLN A 640 -13.05 12.15 -39.59
C GLN A 640 -12.11 12.01 -38.38
N TRP A 641 -11.55 13.14 -37.96
CA TRP A 641 -10.75 13.23 -36.75
C TRP A 641 -11.64 13.46 -35.53
N TRP A 642 -11.34 12.74 -34.46
CA TRP A 642 -11.86 12.87 -33.13
C TRP A 642 -10.80 13.41 -32.18
N THR A 643 -11.28 14.10 -31.15
CA THR A 643 -10.49 14.56 -30.02
C THR A 643 -11.08 14.00 -28.74
N ASP A 644 -10.22 13.45 -27.89
CA ASP A 644 -10.54 13.07 -26.51
C ASP A 644 -9.66 13.90 -25.59
N SER A 645 -10.20 14.51 -24.56
CA SER A 645 -9.43 15.28 -23.59
C SER A 645 -10.00 15.04 -22.22
N LEU A 646 -9.13 14.85 -21.24
CA LEU A 646 -9.46 14.74 -19.82
C LEU A 646 -8.46 15.58 -19.03
N LEU A 647 -8.95 16.33 -18.06
CA LEU A 647 -8.16 17.07 -17.10
C LEU A 647 -8.74 16.79 -15.71
N ALA A 648 -7.97 16.10 -14.89
CA ALA A 648 -8.27 15.94 -13.47
C ALA A 648 -7.65 17.11 -12.68
N LEU A 649 -8.38 17.64 -11.70
CA LEU A 649 -7.95 18.74 -10.85
C LEU A 649 -8.19 18.42 -9.38
N ASN A 650 -7.13 18.52 -8.58
CA ASN A 650 -7.13 18.36 -7.12
C ASN A 650 -6.81 19.70 -6.43
N LEU A 651 -7.37 20.81 -6.93
CA LEU A 651 -7.06 22.17 -6.45
C LEU A 651 -7.76 22.54 -5.15
N PHE A 652 -8.87 21.86 -4.84
CA PHE A 652 -9.73 22.16 -3.69
C PHE A 652 -10.00 20.89 -2.89
N SER A 653 -8.93 20.21 -2.47
CA SER A 653 -9.00 19.00 -1.64
C SER A 653 -10.03 19.15 -0.50
N PRO A 654 -10.93 18.17 -0.30
CA PRO A 654 -10.97 16.86 -0.97
C PRO A 654 -11.85 16.77 -2.24
N ILE A 655 -12.25 17.89 -2.86
CA ILE A 655 -13.06 17.86 -4.10
C ILE A 655 -12.18 17.40 -5.27
N GLN A 656 -12.61 16.34 -5.95
CA GLN A 656 -12.07 15.94 -7.25
C GLN A 656 -12.91 16.57 -8.36
N ILE A 657 -12.25 17.18 -9.35
CA ILE A 657 -12.91 17.76 -10.53
C ILE A 657 -12.35 17.12 -11.78
N ASN A 658 -13.22 16.50 -12.59
CA ASN A 658 -12.86 15.92 -13.87
C ASN A 658 -13.51 16.72 -14.99
N LEU A 659 -12.70 17.31 -15.86
CA LEU A 659 -13.15 18.08 -17.03
C LEU A 659 -12.78 17.31 -18.30
N GLY A 660 -13.77 16.97 -19.13
CA GLY A 660 -13.60 16.16 -20.32
C GLY A 660 -14.20 16.76 -21.59
N TYR A 661 -13.61 16.41 -22.74
CA TYR A 661 -14.18 16.68 -24.07
C TYR A 661 -13.94 15.50 -25.01
N ARG A 662 -15.01 14.84 -25.48
CA ARG A 662 -14.98 13.69 -26.41
C ARG A 662 -15.83 13.97 -27.64
N SER A 663 -15.19 14.34 -28.74
CA SER A 663 -15.91 14.82 -29.94
C SER A 663 -16.81 13.78 -30.62
N PHE A 664 -16.65 12.50 -30.31
CA PHE A 664 -17.41 11.38 -30.88
C PHE A 664 -18.67 11.03 -30.10
N LEU A 665 -18.92 11.69 -28.96
CA LEU A 665 -20.16 11.53 -28.19
C LEU A 665 -21.17 12.62 -28.55
N ASP A 666 -22.45 12.30 -28.44
CA ASP A 666 -23.58 13.23 -28.63
C ASP A 666 -23.52 14.43 -27.67
N ARG A 667 -23.07 14.18 -26.44
CA ARG A 667 -22.71 15.18 -25.43
C ARG A 667 -21.20 15.21 -25.24
N PRO A 668 -20.46 15.94 -26.09
CA PRO A 668 -19.00 15.88 -26.08
C PRO A 668 -18.37 16.49 -24.84
N PHE A 669 -19.02 17.47 -24.19
CA PHE A 669 -18.48 18.05 -22.97
C PHE A 669 -18.91 17.24 -21.74
N TYR A 670 -17.97 16.97 -20.84
CA TYR A 670 -18.19 16.30 -19.57
C TYR A 670 -17.54 17.10 -18.45
N LEU A 671 -18.23 17.27 -17.33
CA LEU A 671 -17.71 17.86 -16.10
C LEU A 671 -18.26 17.07 -14.93
N ASP A 672 -17.39 16.64 -14.04
CA ASP A 672 -17.78 15.86 -12.87
C ASP A 672 -17.09 16.38 -11.61
N PHE A 673 -17.89 16.48 -10.56
CA PHE A 673 -17.45 16.86 -9.23
C PHE A 673 -17.75 15.69 -8.31
N ASP A 674 -16.72 15.13 -7.68
CA ASP A 674 -16.88 14.14 -6.61
C ASP A 674 -16.37 14.75 -5.30
N TYR A 675 -17.18 14.63 -4.25
CA TYR A 675 -16.82 15.07 -2.91
C TYR A 675 -17.02 13.93 -1.91
N PRO A 676 -15.93 13.24 -1.52
CA PRO A 676 -15.96 12.21 -0.49
C PRO A 676 -16.18 12.90 0.86
N LEU A 677 -17.44 12.98 1.29
CA LEU A 677 -17.89 13.65 2.52
C LEU A 677 -17.40 12.98 3.79
N TYR A 678 -17.30 11.66 3.75
CA TYR A 678 -17.02 10.83 4.92
C TYR A 678 -16.29 9.56 4.47
N SER A 679 -15.23 9.21 5.18
CA SER A 679 -14.49 7.96 5.01
C SER A 679 -14.11 7.44 6.39
N ARG A 680 -14.36 6.15 6.64
CA ARG A 680 -14.01 5.46 7.87
C ARG A 680 -13.53 4.04 7.56
N LEU A 681 -12.44 3.63 8.19
CA LEU A 681 -11.82 2.32 8.01
C LEU A 681 -12.36 1.27 8.98
N SER A 682 -12.75 1.67 10.19
CA SER A 682 -13.35 0.75 11.18
C SER A 682 -14.75 0.24 10.77
N PRO A 683 -15.22 -0.88 11.37
CA PRO A 683 -16.49 -1.48 11.00
C PRO A 683 -17.72 -0.57 11.17
N GLY A 684 -18.72 -0.83 10.32
CA GLY A 684 -19.99 -0.12 10.26
C GLY A 684 -20.11 0.72 9.00
N PHE A 685 -20.74 1.88 9.14
CA PHE A 685 -20.84 2.86 8.07
C PHE A 685 -19.46 3.41 7.74
N SER A 686 -19.01 3.19 6.50
CA SER A 686 -17.62 3.38 6.10
C SER A 686 -17.39 4.52 5.12
N GLY A 687 -18.43 5.05 4.47
CA GLY A 687 -18.24 6.20 3.61
C GLY A 687 -19.49 6.77 2.98
N ILE A 688 -19.41 8.06 2.65
CA ILE A 688 -20.35 8.81 1.82
C ILE A 688 -19.54 9.58 0.78
N SER A 689 -19.89 9.44 -0.49
CA SER A 689 -19.51 10.42 -1.50
C SER A 689 -20.75 11.00 -2.17
N VAL A 690 -20.71 12.29 -2.45
CA VAL A 690 -21.75 12.99 -3.23
C VAL A 690 -21.06 13.63 -4.41
N GLY A 691 -21.67 13.49 -5.58
CA GLY A 691 -21.15 14.14 -6.77
C GLY A 691 -22.23 14.58 -7.74
N LEU A 692 -21.77 15.32 -8.74
CA LEU A 692 -22.59 15.87 -9.81
C LEU A 692 -21.79 15.77 -11.11
N ALA A 693 -22.23 14.87 -11.98
CA ALA A 693 -21.77 14.84 -13.35
C ALA A 693 -22.68 15.71 -14.23
N CYS A 694 -22.09 16.33 -15.24
CA CYS A 694 -22.75 17.19 -16.21
C CYS A 694 -22.19 16.85 -17.59
N ALA A 695 -23.05 16.35 -18.46
CA ALA A 695 -22.75 16.15 -19.87
C ALA A 695 -23.48 17.22 -20.70
N TYR A 696 -22.83 17.77 -21.73
CA TYR A 696 -23.46 18.77 -22.60
C TYR A 696 -23.14 18.54 -24.07
N GLY A 697 -24.20 18.60 -24.89
CA GLY A 697 -24.13 18.60 -26.34
C GLY A 697 -24.96 19.72 -26.94
N ARG A 698 -24.50 20.28 -28.05
CA ARG A 698 -25.21 21.39 -28.70
C ARG A 698 -26.61 20.98 -29.14
N ASP A 699 -26.73 19.77 -29.67
CA ASP A 699 -27.97 19.26 -30.26
C ASP A 699 -28.79 18.43 -29.25
N PHE A 700 -28.15 17.99 -28.16
CA PHE A 700 -28.73 17.12 -27.11
C PHE A 700 -28.92 17.81 -25.75
N GLY A 701 -28.62 19.11 -25.65
CA GLY A 701 -28.76 19.87 -24.41
C GLY A 701 -27.83 19.42 -23.29
N THR A 702 -28.21 19.74 -22.06
CA THR A 702 -27.48 19.37 -20.83
C THR A 702 -28.17 18.19 -20.16
N GLU A 703 -27.36 17.24 -19.71
CA GLU A 703 -27.75 16.18 -18.78
C GLU A 703 -26.97 16.37 -17.48
N LEU A 704 -27.69 16.47 -16.37
CA LEU A 704 -27.14 16.58 -15.02
C LEU A 704 -27.41 15.29 -14.27
N ILE A 705 -26.38 14.69 -13.69
CA ILE A 705 -26.46 13.41 -12.99
C ILE A 705 -25.90 13.62 -11.57
N PRO A 706 -26.73 14.13 -10.63
CA PRO A 706 -26.42 14.01 -9.22
C PRO A 706 -26.34 12.53 -8.84
N TYR A 707 -25.30 12.17 -8.10
CA TYR A 707 -25.11 10.83 -7.58
C TYR A 707 -24.65 10.83 -6.13
N THR A 708 -24.87 9.71 -5.46
CA THR A 708 -24.42 9.50 -4.09
C THR A 708 -24.07 8.04 -3.87
N TYR A 709 -22.97 7.81 -3.17
CA TYR A 709 -22.54 6.48 -2.73
C TYR A 709 -22.59 6.40 -1.22
N PHE A 710 -23.05 5.27 -0.70
CA PHE A 710 -22.97 4.93 0.72
C PHE A 710 -22.31 3.57 0.86
N SER A 711 -21.35 3.42 1.78
CA SER A 711 -20.73 2.13 2.01
C SER A 711 -20.79 1.71 3.47
N PHE A 712 -20.86 0.39 3.67
CA PHE A 712 -20.69 -0.27 4.96
C PHE A 712 -19.61 -1.34 4.82
N ARG A 713 -18.72 -1.42 5.80
CA ARG A 713 -17.69 -2.46 5.88
C ARG A 713 -17.79 -3.16 7.23
N TYR A 714 -17.70 -4.48 7.20
CA TYR A 714 -17.63 -5.34 8.38
C TYR A 714 -16.55 -6.40 8.13
N PRO A 715 -16.00 -7.04 9.19
CA PRO A 715 -15.09 -8.16 9.00
C PRO A 715 -15.73 -9.23 8.11
N GLY A 716 -15.13 -9.50 6.95
CA GLY A 716 -15.63 -10.45 5.97
C GLY A 716 -16.88 -10.02 5.18
N ALA A 717 -17.32 -8.75 5.22
CA ALA A 717 -18.46 -8.29 4.44
C ALA A 717 -18.38 -6.81 4.04
N LYS A 718 -18.92 -6.48 2.87
CA LYS A 718 -19.07 -5.10 2.38
C LYS A 718 -20.43 -4.90 1.74
N ILE A 719 -20.98 -3.70 1.89
CA ILE A 719 -22.23 -3.29 1.25
C ILE A 719 -22.02 -1.90 0.64
N LEU A 720 -22.31 -1.75 -0.63
CA LEU A 720 -22.27 -0.49 -1.38
C LEU A 720 -23.68 -0.16 -1.87
N PHE A 721 -24.13 1.05 -1.59
CA PHE A 721 -25.32 1.63 -2.18
C PHE A 721 -24.91 2.72 -3.15
N GLN A 722 -25.58 2.78 -4.30
CA GLN A 722 -25.39 3.83 -5.30
C GLN A 722 -26.76 4.41 -5.66
N LEU A 723 -26.88 5.73 -5.68
CA LEU A 723 -28.07 6.43 -6.16
C LEU A 723 -27.64 7.41 -7.24
N GLN A 724 -28.40 7.47 -8.33
CA GLN A 724 -28.23 8.46 -9.39
C GLN A 724 -29.59 8.96 -9.87
N MET A 725 -29.65 10.23 -10.25
CA MET A 725 -30.87 10.84 -10.79
C MET A 725 -30.55 11.69 -12.02
N PRO A 726 -30.29 11.09 -13.20
CA PRO A 726 -30.06 11.85 -14.42
C PRO A 726 -31.28 12.70 -14.77
N VAL A 727 -31.03 13.98 -15.05
CA VAL A 727 -32.03 14.97 -15.48
C VAL A 727 -31.57 15.58 -16.79
N GLU A 728 -32.41 15.47 -17.80
CA GLU A 728 -32.12 15.92 -19.16
C GLU A 728 -33.22 16.86 -19.67
N ASP A 729 -32.80 17.93 -20.34
CA ASP A 729 -33.69 18.83 -21.06
C ASP A 729 -33.88 18.34 -22.51
N LEU A 730 -35.03 17.73 -22.80
CA LEU A 730 -35.29 17.05 -24.08
C LEU A 730 -35.53 18.02 -25.24
N ALA A 731 -35.79 19.30 -24.94
CA ALA A 731 -35.97 20.34 -25.96
C ALA A 731 -35.40 21.67 -25.47
N TYR A 732 -34.41 22.21 -26.19
CA TYR A 732 -33.75 23.51 -25.94
C TYR A 732 -34.70 24.72 -25.76
N ALA A 733 -36.00 24.56 -26.00
CA ALA A 733 -37.07 25.54 -25.85
C ALA A 733 -38.40 24.98 -25.28
N GLY A 734 -38.43 23.72 -24.82
CA GLY A 734 -39.63 23.04 -24.28
C GLY A 734 -39.63 22.95 -22.75
N LEU A 735 -40.73 22.48 -22.16
CA LEU A 735 -40.87 22.23 -20.72
C LEU A 735 -40.71 20.75 -20.34
N ASP A 736 -40.53 19.86 -21.31
CA ASP A 736 -40.46 18.41 -21.10
C ASP A 736 -39.05 18.00 -20.67
N LYS A 737 -38.94 17.42 -19.48
CA LYS A 737 -37.69 16.97 -18.87
C LYS A 737 -37.73 15.46 -18.71
N ARG A 738 -36.67 14.76 -19.11
CA ARG A 738 -36.44 13.37 -18.72
C ARG A 738 -35.84 13.37 -17.31
N ILE A 739 -36.39 12.56 -16.42
CA ILE A 739 -35.86 12.31 -15.09
C ILE A 739 -35.79 10.81 -14.87
N GLY A 740 -34.57 10.29 -14.78
CA GLY A 740 -34.31 8.90 -14.41
C GLY A 740 -33.99 8.78 -12.92
N TYR A 741 -34.27 7.62 -12.34
CA TYR A 741 -33.84 7.23 -11.00
C TYR A 741 -33.21 5.85 -11.08
N TYR A 742 -31.96 5.76 -10.62
CA TYR A 742 -31.19 4.53 -10.59
C TYR A 742 -30.71 4.31 -9.15
N GLY A 743 -31.01 3.13 -8.61
CA GLY A 743 -30.59 2.74 -7.26
C GLY A 743 -29.95 1.37 -7.28
N GLY A 744 -28.71 1.26 -6.83
CA GLY A 744 -27.94 0.01 -6.76
C GLY A 744 -27.63 -0.39 -5.31
N VAL A 745 -27.63 -1.69 -5.04
CA VAL A 745 -27.05 -2.31 -3.85
C VAL A 745 -26.13 -3.44 -4.29
N GLU A 746 -24.87 -3.41 -3.89
CA GLU A 746 -23.93 -4.52 -4.01
C GLU A 746 -23.50 -4.94 -2.60
N ALA A 747 -23.77 -6.19 -2.23
CA ALA A 747 -23.37 -6.77 -0.96
C ALA A 747 -22.51 -8.01 -1.22
N ASN A 748 -21.33 -8.06 -0.61
CA ASN A 748 -20.47 -9.25 -0.64
C ASN A 748 -20.20 -9.72 0.78
N ARG A 749 -20.11 -11.05 0.95
CA ARG A 749 -19.78 -11.67 2.22
C ARG A 749 -18.96 -12.92 2.00
N LEU A 750 -17.86 -13.03 2.74
CA LEU A 750 -17.10 -14.26 2.88
C LEU A 750 -17.97 -15.32 3.59
N LEU A 751 -18.16 -16.46 2.94
CA LEU A 751 -18.86 -17.62 3.48
C LEU A 751 -18.00 -18.86 3.27
N GLY A 752 -17.45 -19.42 4.37
CA GLY A 752 -16.41 -20.44 4.27
C GLY A 752 -15.18 -19.87 3.56
N ALA A 753 -14.76 -20.49 2.46
CA ALA A 753 -13.68 -19.98 1.60
C ALA A 753 -14.20 -19.33 0.30
N GLY A 754 -15.51 -19.09 0.17
CA GLY A 754 -16.14 -18.52 -1.02
C GLY A 754 -16.74 -17.13 -0.79
N ASP A 755 -17.03 -16.43 -1.90
CA ASP A 755 -17.68 -15.12 -1.92
C ASP A 755 -19.16 -15.29 -2.22
N LEU A 756 -20.03 -14.82 -1.34
CA LEU A 756 -21.46 -14.65 -1.63
C LEU A 756 -21.71 -13.19 -2.02
N SER A 757 -22.08 -12.96 -3.28
CA SER A 757 -22.38 -11.65 -3.84
C SER A 757 -23.87 -11.52 -4.17
N LEU A 758 -24.45 -10.38 -3.78
CA LEU A 758 -25.79 -9.95 -4.15
C LEU A 758 -25.70 -8.58 -4.79
N LYS A 759 -26.18 -8.44 -6.03
CA LYS A 759 -26.31 -7.18 -6.75
C LYS A 759 -27.78 -6.95 -7.07
N VAL A 760 -28.29 -5.77 -6.74
CA VAL A 760 -29.67 -5.36 -7.05
C VAL A 760 -29.62 -3.95 -7.61
N GLN A 761 -30.24 -3.74 -8.77
CA GLN A 761 -30.37 -2.43 -9.39
C GLN A 761 -31.84 -2.14 -9.67
N GLY A 762 -32.41 -1.16 -9.00
CA GLY A 762 -33.72 -0.58 -9.33
C GLY A 762 -33.55 0.54 -10.35
N ILE A 763 -34.42 0.56 -11.36
CA ILE A 763 -34.38 1.51 -12.47
C ILE A 763 -35.78 2.07 -12.69
N PHE A 764 -35.89 3.39 -12.83
CA PHE A 764 -37.09 4.08 -13.27
C PHE A 764 -36.70 5.25 -14.17
N ASP A 765 -36.80 5.05 -15.49
CA ASP A 765 -36.48 6.09 -16.48
C ASP A 765 -37.45 6.01 -17.68
N PRO A 766 -38.74 6.36 -17.47
CA PRO A 766 -39.79 6.23 -18.50
C PRO A 766 -39.48 6.96 -19.81
N ASP A 767 -38.81 8.11 -19.69
CA ASP A 767 -38.61 9.06 -20.77
C ASP A 767 -37.27 8.84 -21.50
N SER A 768 -36.46 7.87 -21.06
CA SER A 768 -35.26 7.45 -21.77
C SER A 768 -35.57 7.08 -23.22
N GLN A 769 -34.71 7.49 -24.16
CA GLN A 769 -34.86 7.09 -25.56
C GLN A 769 -34.34 5.67 -25.82
N ASN A 770 -33.44 5.17 -24.96
CA ASN A 770 -32.86 3.84 -25.03
C ASN A 770 -33.47 2.92 -23.95
N ASP A 771 -33.35 1.62 -24.16
CA ASP A 771 -33.55 0.64 -23.10
C ASP A 771 -32.44 0.79 -22.05
N VAL A 772 -32.78 0.56 -20.78
CA VAL A 772 -31.91 0.89 -19.63
C VAL A 772 -31.59 -0.34 -18.79
N PHE A 773 -32.18 -1.49 -19.11
CA PHE A 773 -31.91 -2.74 -18.43
C PHE A 773 -30.63 -3.37 -18.98
N PRO A 774 -29.64 -3.71 -18.14
CA PRO A 774 -28.47 -4.43 -18.60
C PRO A 774 -28.84 -5.84 -19.07
N ARG A 775 -28.04 -6.38 -20.00
CA ARG A 775 -28.16 -7.78 -20.42
C ARG A 775 -27.77 -8.71 -19.28
N ILE A 776 -28.63 -9.70 -18.98
CA ILE A 776 -28.33 -10.77 -18.03
C ILE A 776 -27.81 -12.04 -18.71
N ARG A 777 -27.17 -12.94 -17.96
CA ARG A 777 -26.67 -14.21 -18.50
C ARG A 777 -27.81 -15.06 -19.08
N GLY A 778 -27.52 -15.82 -20.12
CA GLY A 778 -28.49 -16.70 -20.79
C GLY A 778 -29.42 -16.04 -21.81
N TYR A 779 -29.29 -14.73 -22.03
CA TYR A 779 -30.03 -13.98 -23.04
C TYR A 779 -29.06 -13.27 -23.99
N GLN A 780 -29.41 -13.18 -25.27
CA GLN A 780 -28.57 -12.52 -26.29
C GLN A 780 -28.77 -10.99 -26.29
N GLU A 781 -30.00 -10.57 -26.05
CA GLU A 781 -30.43 -9.16 -26.09
C GLU A 781 -30.80 -8.67 -24.69
N GLU A 782 -30.66 -7.36 -24.49
CA GLU A 782 -31.16 -6.65 -23.32
C GLU A 782 -32.68 -6.73 -23.24
N LEU A 783 -33.22 -6.69 -22.02
CA LEU A 783 -34.66 -6.59 -21.86
C LEU A 783 -35.10 -5.18 -22.25
N ALA A 784 -35.97 -5.06 -23.25
CA ALA A 784 -36.52 -3.79 -23.69
C ALA A 784 -37.49 -3.21 -22.64
N ALA A 785 -36.93 -2.59 -21.61
CA ALA A 785 -37.65 -2.07 -20.45
C ALA A 785 -37.00 -0.80 -19.92
N LYS A 786 -37.85 0.04 -19.32
CA LYS A 786 -37.48 1.36 -18.77
C LYS A 786 -37.68 1.49 -17.27
N LYS A 787 -38.34 0.52 -16.66
CA LYS A 787 -38.72 0.52 -15.25
C LYS A 787 -38.70 -0.90 -14.69
N GLY A 788 -38.25 -1.05 -13.45
CA GLY A 788 -38.25 -2.31 -12.72
C GLY A 788 -36.91 -2.55 -12.02
N ALA A 789 -36.44 -3.80 -11.97
CA ALA A 789 -35.22 -4.15 -11.27
C ALA A 789 -34.43 -5.29 -11.93
N VAL A 790 -33.10 -5.23 -11.79
CA VAL A 790 -32.18 -6.32 -12.12
C VAL A 790 -31.54 -6.86 -10.84
N PHE A 791 -31.40 -8.18 -10.77
CA PHE A 791 -30.90 -8.92 -9.63
C PHE A 791 -29.86 -9.94 -10.09
N THR A 792 -28.75 -10.03 -9.34
CA THR A 792 -27.78 -11.11 -9.45
C THR A 792 -27.45 -11.62 -8.06
N LEU A 793 -27.61 -12.92 -7.84
CA LEU A 793 -27.07 -13.63 -6.68
C LEU A 793 -26.03 -14.62 -7.18
N GLU A 794 -24.82 -14.55 -6.63
CA GLU A 794 -23.71 -15.40 -7.03
C GLU A 794 -22.96 -15.91 -5.81
N TYR A 795 -22.60 -17.19 -5.81
CA TYR A 795 -21.66 -17.77 -4.86
C TYR A 795 -20.47 -18.36 -5.60
N THR A 796 -19.30 -17.75 -5.39
CA THR A 796 -18.01 -18.15 -5.99
C THR A 796 -17.19 -18.93 -4.99
N HIS A 797 -16.59 -20.03 -5.41
CA HIS A 797 -15.75 -20.86 -4.56
C HIS A 797 -14.51 -21.38 -5.28
N PRO A 798 -13.32 -21.34 -4.65
CA PRO A 798 -12.13 -22.00 -5.20
C PRO A 798 -12.29 -23.52 -5.17
N LEU A 799 -12.03 -24.16 -6.31
CA LEU A 799 -12.09 -25.63 -6.46
C LEU A 799 -10.72 -26.28 -6.26
N LEU A 800 -9.69 -25.71 -6.87
CA LEU A 800 -8.34 -26.28 -6.88
C LEU A 800 -7.30 -25.19 -6.95
N ARG A 801 -6.25 -25.31 -6.13
CA ARG A 801 -5.08 -24.45 -6.17
C ARG A 801 -4.02 -25.09 -7.07
N LEU A 802 -3.88 -24.61 -8.30
CA LEU A 802 -2.92 -25.15 -9.29
C LEU A 802 -1.52 -24.59 -9.08
N ARG A 803 -1.42 -23.27 -8.97
CA ARG A 803 -0.23 -22.49 -8.61
C ARG A 803 1.03 -22.93 -9.35
N THR A 804 0.94 -23.01 -10.67
CA THR A 804 2.01 -23.50 -11.54
C THR A 804 2.07 -22.71 -12.83
N GLY A 805 3.21 -22.71 -13.52
CA GLY A 805 3.38 -21.88 -14.70
C GLY A 805 4.61 -22.23 -15.53
N SER A 806 4.90 -21.35 -16.49
CA SER A 806 6.00 -21.47 -17.42
C SER A 806 6.68 -20.13 -17.61
N TRP A 807 7.96 -20.07 -17.25
CA TRP A 807 8.79 -18.87 -17.43
C TRP A 807 8.96 -18.48 -18.91
N PRO A 808 9.31 -19.41 -19.83
CA PRO A 808 9.43 -19.08 -21.26
C PRO A 808 8.13 -18.57 -21.89
N LEU A 809 6.97 -19.02 -21.40
CA LEU A 809 5.67 -18.55 -21.87
C LEU A 809 5.17 -17.31 -21.12
N SER A 810 5.88 -16.89 -20.06
CA SER A 810 5.45 -15.81 -19.16
C SER A 810 4.00 -16.00 -18.70
N LEU A 811 3.66 -17.22 -18.31
CA LEU A 811 2.29 -17.66 -18.01
C LEU A 811 2.25 -18.35 -16.65
N TYR A 812 1.22 -18.06 -15.86
CA TYR A 812 0.95 -18.70 -14.58
C TYR A 812 -0.54 -19.03 -14.42
N LEU A 813 -0.83 -20.22 -13.94
CA LEU A 813 -2.16 -20.71 -13.62
C LEU A 813 -2.26 -20.76 -12.10
N GLU A 814 -3.12 -19.92 -11.52
CA GLU A 814 -3.22 -19.79 -10.07
C GLU A 814 -4.26 -20.76 -9.50
N ASP A 815 -5.53 -20.38 -9.50
CA ASP A 815 -6.59 -21.16 -8.89
C ASP A 815 -7.74 -21.40 -9.91
N LEU A 816 -8.40 -22.55 -9.80
CA LEU A 816 -9.61 -22.90 -10.56
C LEU A 816 -10.83 -22.60 -9.68
N TYR A 817 -11.85 -21.97 -10.25
CA TYR A 817 -13.05 -21.57 -9.51
C TYR A 817 -14.32 -22.11 -10.14
N ALA A 818 -15.36 -22.22 -9.31
CA ALA A 818 -16.74 -22.33 -9.76
C ALA A 818 -17.61 -21.26 -9.13
N SER A 819 -18.55 -20.74 -9.92
CA SER A 819 -19.57 -19.80 -9.44
C SER A 819 -20.95 -20.34 -9.77
N VAL A 820 -21.82 -20.43 -8.76
CA VAL A 820 -23.25 -20.69 -8.97
C VAL A 820 -23.96 -19.35 -8.98
N PHE A 821 -24.80 -19.10 -9.96
CA PHE A 821 -25.49 -17.82 -10.09
C PHE A 821 -26.98 -17.94 -10.39
N VAL A 822 -27.71 -16.88 -10.06
CA VAL A 822 -29.08 -16.58 -10.47
C VAL A 822 -29.14 -15.11 -10.87
N ASP A 823 -29.52 -14.85 -12.13
CA ASP A 823 -29.78 -13.51 -12.64
C ASP A 823 -31.25 -13.34 -12.99
N ALA A 824 -31.83 -12.19 -12.68
CA ALA A 824 -33.18 -11.84 -13.09
C ALA A 824 -33.28 -10.38 -13.52
N ALA A 825 -34.00 -10.11 -14.61
CA ALA A 825 -34.41 -8.79 -15.03
C ALA A 825 -35.94 -8.73 -15.02
N LEU A 826 -36.48 -7.95 -14.11
CA LEU A 826 -37.89 -7.88 -13.77
C LEU A 826 -38.43 -6.48 -14.14
N PRO A 827 -39.12 -6.33 -15.29
CA PRO A 827 -39.73 -5.05 -15.65
C PRO A 827 -41.00 -4.81 -14.82
N ASP A 828 -41.50 -3.57 -14.80
CA ASP A 828 -42.79 -3.26 -14.18
C ASP A 828 -43.99 -3.81 -14.98
N GLU A 829 -43.85 -3.85 -16.31
CA GLU A 829 -44.82 -4.42 -17.25
C GLU A 829 -44.12 -5.32 -18.28
N GLY A 830 -44.80 -6.40 -18.69
CA GLY A 830 -44.30 -7.32 -19.72
C GLY A 830 -43.60 -8.57 -19.18
N GLU A 831 -42.84 -9.23 -20.04
CA GLU A 831 -42.15 -10.48 -19.75
C GLU A 831 -40.82 -10.23 -19.03
N TYR A 832 -40.51 -11.05 -18.03
CA TYR A 832 -39.26 -10.97 -17.29
C TYR A 832 -38.22 -11.98 -17.79
N GLN A 833 -36.94 -11.66 -17.65
CA GLN A 833 -35.85 -12.59 -17.93
C GLN A 833 -35.35 -13.19 -16.60
N LEU A 834 -35.03 -14.48 -16.61
CA LEU A 834 -34.44 -15.18 -15.47
C LEU A 834 -33.51 -16.26 -16.00
N ALA A 835 -32.32 -16.37 -15.42
CA ALA A 835 -31.37 -17.44 -15.73
C ALA A 835 -30.66 -17.89 -14.47
N TYR A 836 -30.30 -19.16 -14.44
CA TYR A 836 -29.46 -19.73 -13.38
C TYR A 836 -28.53 -20.77 -13.97
N GLY A 837 -27.37 -20.93 -13.34
CA GLY A 837 -26.35 -21.80 -13.89
C GLY A 837 -25.09 -21.85 -13.05
N VAL A 838 -24.06 -22.42 -13.66
CA VAL A 838 -22.74 -22.57 -13.09
C VAL A 838 -21.70 -22.09 -14.09
N GLU A 839 -20.71 -21.37 -13.59
CA GLU A 839 -19.52 -20.98 -14.33
C GLU A 839 -18.31 -21.72 -13.77
N PHE A 840 -17.42 -22.15 -14.66
CA PHE A 840 -16.12 -22.68 -14.32
C PHE A 840 -15.07 -21.85 -15.04
N TYR A 841 -14.09 -21.32 -14.33
CA TYR A 841 -13.05 -20.50 -14.93
C TYR A 841 -11.70 -20.69 -14.25
N GLN A 842 -10.66 -20.51 -15.05
CA GLN A 842 -9.27 -20.63 -14.64
C GLN A 842 -8.69 -19.25 -14.42
N GLU A 843 -8.18 -18.97 -13.23
CA GLU A 843 -7.37 -17.76 -13.00
C GLU A 843 -6.01 -17.92 -13.67
N MET A 844 -5.71 -17.03 -14.60
CA MET A 844 -4.52 -17.05 -15.42
C MET A 844 -3.84 -15.69 -15.40
N LYS A 845 -2.52 -15.70 -15.17
CA LYS A 845 -1.68 -14.51 -15.17
C LYS A 845 -0.69 -14.58 -16.32
N LEU A 846 -0.58 -13.51 -17.09
CA LEU A 846 0.41 -13.33 -18.14
C LEU A 846 1.35 -12.21 -17.75
N ASN A 847 2.65 -12.49 -17.68
CA ASN A 847 3.63 -11.47 -17.35
C ASN A 847 4.02 -10.70 -18.61
N CYS A 848 3.68 -9.41 -18.65
CA CYS A 848 4.20 -8.44 -19.60
C CYS A 848 5.24 -7.57 -18.87
N ALA A 849 6.29 -8.25 -18.37
CA ALA A 849 7.39 -7.71 -17.57
C ALA A 849 7.08 -7.22 -16.15
N TRP A 850 6.80 -5.93 -15.95
CA TRP A 850 6.38 -5.40 -14.63
C TRP A 850 4.85 -5.43 -14.49
N LEU A 851 4.13 -5.39 -15.61
CA LEU A 851 2.69 -5.50 -15.68
C LEU A 851 2.30 -6.98 -15.78
N THR A 852 1.55 -7.48 -14.79
CA THR A 852 0.92 -8.79 -14.88
C THR A 852 -0.54 -8.62 -15.34
N LEU A 853 -0.87 -9.16 -16.50
CA LEU A 853 -2.24 -9.20 -17.01
C LEU A 853 -2.97 -10.41 -16.40
N MET A 854 -4.12 -10.16 -15.79
CA MET A 854 -4.98 -11.19 -15.23
C MET A 854 -6.12 -11.50 -16.20
N LEU A 855 -6.28 -12.77 -16.55
CA LEU A 855 -7.28 -13.29 -17.47
C LEU A 855 -7.99 -14.45 -16.79
N ASN A 856 -9.32 -14.48 -16.79
CA ASN A 856 -10.08 -15.57 -16.20
C ASN A 856 -10.97 -16.28 -17.24
N PRO A 857 -10.38 -16.96 -18.25
CA PRO A 857 -11.16 -17.66 -19.25
C PRO A 857 -11.94 -18.81 -18.63
N GLY A 858 -13.16 -19.03 -19.12
CA GLY A 858 -14.04 -20.04 -18.59
C GLY A 858 -15.21 -20.42 -19.48
N VAL A 859 -16.09 -21.24 -18.93
CA VAL A 859 -17.33 -21.69 -19.55
C VAL A 859 -18.48 -21.45 -18.58
N SER A 860 -19.55 -20.84 -19.08
CA SER A 860 -20.83 -20.70 -18.39
C SER A 860 -21.82 -21.70 -18.96
N ILE A 861 -22.52 -22.41 -18.10
CA ILE A 861 -23.57 -23.36 -18.45
C ILE A 861 -24.80 -23.01 -17.62
N GLY A 862 -25.93 -22.79 -18.27
CA GLY A 862 -27.15 -22.40 -17.58
C GLY A 862 -28.42 -22.75 -18.33
N ILE A 863 -29.54 -22.49 -17.67
CA ILE A 863 -30.88 -22.62 -18.22
C ILE A 863 -31.60 -21.30 -17.97
N ASN A 864 -32.22 -20.76 -19.02
CA ASN A 864 -33.07 -19.59 -18.89
C ASN A 864 -34.51 -19.97 -18.52
N ARG A 865 -35.33 -18.98 -18.19
CA ARG A 865 -36.73 -19.16 -17.80
C ARG A 865 -37.54 -19.96 -18.81
N ASP A 866 -37.25 -19.78 -20.09
CA ASP A 866 -37.97 -20.38 -21.21
C ASP A 866 -37.59 -21.86 -21.43
N GLY A 867 -36.71 -22.40 -20.56
CA GLY A 867 -36.26 -23.78 -20.57
C GLY A 867 -35.12 -24.04 -21.55
N GLU A 868 -34.54 -22.98 -22.13
CA GLU A 868 -33.45 -23.09 -23.08
C GLU A 868 -32.12 -23.20 -22.33
N SER A 869 -31.39 -24.27 -22.61
CA SER A 869 -30.02 -24.43 -22.13
C SER A 869 -29.06 -23.65 -23.00
N TYR A 870 -28.06 -23.01 -22.39
CA TYR A 870 -26.97 -22.37 -23.13
C TYR A 870 -25.61 -22.79 -22.60
N VAL A 871 -24.61 -22.65 -23.46
CA VAL A 871 -23.19 -22.76 -23.13
C VAL A 871 -22.49 -21.58 -23.77
N SER A 872 -21.73 -20.82 -22.98
CA SER A 872 -20.95 -19.68 -23.48
C SER A 872 -19.52 -19.73 -22.95
N PHE A 873 -18.58 -19.40 -23.81
CA PHE A 873 -17.21 -19.09 -23.38
C PHE A 873 -17.21 -17.68 -22.79
N ILE A 874 -16.59 -17.55 -21.62
CA ILE A 874 -16.55 -16.29 -20.86
C ILE A 874 -15.11 -15.91 -20.55
N LEU A 875 -14.90 -14.61 -20.32
CA LEU A 875 -13.71 -14.06 -19.72
C LEU A 875 -14.17 -13.30 -18.48
N LYS A 876 -14.07 -13.91 -17.30
CA LYS A 876 -14.63 -13.39 -16.05
C LYS A 876 -13.80 -12.19 -15.56
N GLY A 877 -14.44 -11.09 -15.18
CA GLY A 877 -13.76 -9.94 -14.54
C GLY A 877 -13.04 -8.97 -15.49
N LEU A 878 -13.25 -9.07 -16.80
CA LEU A 878 -12.79 -8.10 -17.79
C LEU A 878 -13.95 -7.36 -18.46
#